data_AF-A0A9P6FJJ4-F1
#
_entry.id   AF-A0A9P6FJJ4-F1
#
_cell.length_a   1.000
_cell.length_b   1.000
_cell.length_c   1.000
_cell.angle_alpha   90.00
_cell.angle_beta   90.00
_cell.angle_gamma   90.00
#
_symmetry.space_group_name_H-M   'P 1'
#
loop_
_entity.id
_entity.type
_entity.pdbx_description
1 polymer ?
#
loop_
_entity_poly.entity_id
_entity_poly.type
_entity_poly.pdbx_seq_one_letter_code
_entity_poly.pdbx_strand_id
1 'polypeptide(L)'
;MADQQLRDFGRNVGSWFKSFPRNFPRYVTERLPIIKWLPRYQRGWGLRDIIAGVTVGLIVVPQGMSYAKVAGLPVQHGLYSAYIGAIFYCFMGTSKDLTIGPTAVISLVTGELVAELAGKMTPPEVAAMSCLIVGVFTMLLGVLRLGIILDFFPTTVLVGYTTGAAATIVIQQIPKWLGVPGINNRAPVYTIIITMFQAIKSLSWLDLVFGLVAMFILLSVGLAVDRWGRGRFSIQLIKISRFFIVTVLATALSYAVNKNVPLDGKDQPIYRLSILKTVPSGLPPPAAGTLPADLVSEVAPKLAAIALATILEHIAIGKAFARRNRYQIDSNQELLTLGLANVTASFFGAYAVTGSFSRSAVKFQCGVKTPFAGFITGALVLLAIFFLTPLFFYIPDAALSAVIMVAVSTLISPPSVFYQFFKINLWDFLSSQVALWVTIFVSVETGIAAGVGFSLVVLLFRVARPNFHVLRQVKDRPDVFIDASVDSTLDTIPAPHGVLVFRIEESTTFPNTETFKTWVVDETYKYTRFGGKVKSATERLWSDDLEIHIRGLRQIAHGTGSNITDDDLPRLRAVVLDFSAVNNIDSTGLQGLFDLREILKDYAGVADYPQYFFELHFVGIQANVLRILELSGITRPVGPIALQKVQVLEHDDGSNSHSTSPLSRASTNNNGGEIRLQDIESDDGSELRKADGSDKGGSFIVESTKERPAPGDIGAAALSINGLGSSPFLKEEGLVHLTVRDAIDSILVRSSQWGGANVDEEERRSTHKTDIHHV
;
A
#
# COMPACT_ATOMS: atom_id res chain seq x y z
N MET A 1 -3.67 -9.67 -11.05
CA MET A 1 -2.58 -10.37 -10.30
C MET A 1 -3.03 -11.09 -9.03
N ALA A 2 -3.80 -10.45 -8.12
CA ALA A 2 -4.11 -10.99 -6.79
C ALA A 2 -4.66 -12.43 -6.76
N ASP A 3 -5.57 -12.80 -7.68
CA ASP A 3 -6.13 -14.15 -7.73
C ASP A 3 -5.09 -15.23 -8.11
N GLN A 4 -4.10 -14.89 -8.93
CA GLN A 4 -2.97 -15.77 -9.19
C GLN A 4 -2.08 -15.90 -7.95
N GLN A 5 -1.81 -14.80 -7.23
CA GLN A 5 -1.12 -14.86 -5.94
C GLN A 5 -1.89 -15.67 -4.89
N LEU A 6 -3.23 -15.67 -4.90
CA LEU A 6 -4.06 -16.50 -4.03
C LEU A 6 -4.02 -17.99 -4.41
N ARG A 7 -4.10 -18.32 -5.70
CA ARG A 7 -3.96 -19.70 -6.20
C ARG A 7 -2.56 -20.25 -5.94
N ASP A 8 -1.53 -19.44 -6.17
CA ASP A 8 -0.15 -19.81 -5.90
C ASP A 8 0.14 -19.81 -4.39
N PHE A 9 -0.50 -18.95 -3.57
CA PHE A 9 -0.49 -19.07 -2.11
C PHE A 9 -1.14 -20.38 -1.66
N GLY A 10 -2.30 -20.77 -2.19
CA GLY A 10 -2.95 -22.05 -1.88
C GLY A 10 -2.11 -23.28 -2.25
N ARG A 11 -1.51 -23.27 -3.46
CA ARG A 11 -0.53 -24.28 -3.91
C ARG A 11 0.72 -24.30 -3.02
N ASN A 12 1.23 -23.12 -2.66
CA ASN A 12 2.38 -22.97 -1.77
C ASN A 12 2.06 -23.41 -0.35
N VAL A 13 0.84 -23.22 0.17
CA VAL A 13 0.41 -23.73 1.48
C VAL A 13 0.30 -25.26 1.43
N GLY A 14 -0.30 -25.84 0.38
CA GLY A 14 -0.38 -27.29 0.21
C GLY A 14 0.99 -27.98 0.07
N SER A 15 1.93 -27.37 -0.67
CA SER A 15 3.31 -27.87 -0.77
C SER A 15 4.17 -27.52 0.45
N TRP A 16 3.90 -26.43 1.15
CA TRP A 16 4.53 -26.06 2.41
C TRP A 16 4.14 -27.05 3.52
N PHE A 17 2.86 -27.40 3.70
CA PHE A 17 2.46 -28.44 4.66
C PHE A 17 3.13 -29.79 4.34
N LYS A 18 3.15 -30.22 3.07
CA LYS A 18 3.83 -31.46 2.65
C LYS A 18 5.35 -31.43 2.81
N SER A 19 5.99 -30.26 2.75
CA SER A 19 7.44 -30.10 2.91
C SER A 19 7.88 -29.60 4.29
N PHE A 20 6.93 -29.25 5.17
CA PHE A 20 7.14 -28.65 6.48
C PHE A 20 8.15 -29.42 7.34
N PRO A 21 8.04 -30.75 7.57
CA PRO A 21 9.01 -31.47 8.40
C PRO A 21 10.44 -31.44 7.85
N ARG A 22 10.61 -31.39 6.52
CA ARG A 22 11.93 -31.28 5.87
C ARG A 22 12.49 -29.85 5.89
N ASN A 23 11.61 -28.84 5.80
CA ASN A 23 11.97 -27.43 5.75
C ASN A 23 11.94 -26.73 7.13
N PHE A 24 11.45 -27.39 8.19
CA PHE A 24 11.31 -26.80 9.53
C PHE A 24 12.63 -26.22 10.09
N PRO A 25 13.80 -26.89 10.02
CA PRO A 25 15.05 -26.30 10.51
C PRO A 25 15.44 -25.03 9.74
N ARG A 26 15.18 -25.00 8.44
CA ARG A 26 15.39 -23.84 7.57
C ARG A 26 14.41 -22.71 7.92
N TYR A 27 13.14 -23.02 8.17
CA TYR A 27 12.14 -22.03 8.57
C TYR A 27 12.50 -21.38 9.92
N VAL A 28 12.87 -22.19 10.92
CA VAL A 28 13.29 -21.69 12.25
C VAL A 28 14.56 -20.82 12.15
N THR A 29 15.56 -21.25 11.39
CA THR A 29 16.79 -20.44 11.17
C THR A 29 16.54 -19.20 10.32
N GLU A 30 15.57 -19.21 9.41
CA GLU A 30 15.13 -18.00 8.70
C GLU A 30 14.40 -17.02 9.64
N ARG A 31 13.64 -17.51 10.62
CA ARG A 31 12.90 -16.76 11.66
C ARG A 31 13.71 -16.36 12.90
N LEU A 32 15.01 -16.67 12.97
CA LEU A 32 15.91 -16.24 14.04
C LEU A 32 17.05 -15.35 13.49
N PRO A 33 16.83 -14.03 13.28
CA PRO A 33 17.84 -13.10 12.76
C PRO A 33 19.18 -13.11 13.49
N ILE A 34 19.24 -13.45 14.79
CA ILE A 34 20.50 -13.63 15.52
C ILE A 34 21.46 -14.62 14.84
N ILE A 35 20.96 -15.70 14.24
CA ILE A 35 21.78 -16.69 13.52
C ILE A 35 22.41 -16.07 12.25
N LYS A 36 21.79 -15.02 11.69
CA LYS A 36 22.28 -14.30 10.50
C LYS A 36 23.25 -13.16 10.85
N TRP A 37 23.06 -12.47 11.98
CA TRP A 37 23.91 -11.32 12.35
C TRP A 37 25.05 -11.65 13.34
N LEU A 38 24.88 -12.61 14.25
CA LEU A 38 25.89 -12.93 15.27
C LEU A 38 27.19 -13.49 14.68
N PRO A 39 27.20 -14.37 13.65
CA PRO A 39 28.44 -14.80 12.99
C PRO A 39 29.16 -13.68 12.23
N ARG A 40 28.46 -12.56 11.95
CA ARG A 40 29.00 -11.38 11.26
C ARG A 40 29.43 -10.28 12.24
N TYR A 41 29.44 -10.56 13.55
CA TYR A 41 29.69 -9.57 14.59
C TYR A 41 31.16 -9.15 14.67
N GLN A 42 31.45 -7.88 14.39
CA GLN A 42 32.81 -7.34 14.51
C GLN A 42 33.09 -6.88 15.94
N ARG A 43 34.24 -7.27 16.52
CA ARG A 43 34.65 -6.88 17.88
C ARG A 43 34.62 -5.37 18.13
N GLY A 44 34.90 -4.55 17.11
CA GLY A 44 34.83 -3.08 17.16
C GLY A 44 33.41 -2.49 17.32
N TRP A 45 32.36 -3.30 17.21
CA TRP A 45 30.97 -2.90 17.50
C TRP A 45 30.63 -3.04 18.99
N GLY A 46 31.26 -3.98 19.70
CA GLY A 46 30.98 -4.34 21.09
C GLY A 46 30.95 -3.14 22.03
N LEU A 47 31.95 -2.26 21.94
CA LEU A 47 32.03 -1.05 22.75
C LEU A 47 30.80 -0.12 22.55
N ARG A 48 30.32 0.02 21.31
CA ARG A 48 29.15 0.88 21.00
C ARG A 48 27.85 0.25 21.47
N ASP A 49 27.69 -1.06 21.26
CA ASP A 49 26.50 -1.79 21.69
C ASP A 49 26.42 -1.88 23.23
N ILE A 50 27.56 -1.99 23.93
CA ILE A 50 27.63 -1.90 25.41
C ILE A 50 27.24 -0.51 25.90
N ILE A 51 27.83 0.56 25.36
CA ILE A 51 27.50 1.94 25.76
C ILE A 51 26.02 2.24 25.52
N ALA A 52 25.48 1.88 24.35
CA ALA A 52 24.06 2.04 24.04
C ALA A 52 23.19 1.23 25.01
N GLY A 53 23.51 -0.05 25.24
CA GLY A 53 22.75 -0.94 26.10
C GLY A 53 22.72 -0.50 27.56
N VAL A 54 23.85 -0.08 28.12
CA VAL A 54 23.94 0.45 29.50
C VAL A 54 23.23 1.79 29.62
N THR A 55 23.39 2.72 28.65
CA THR A 55 22.68 4.01 28.67
C THR A 55 21.16 3.81 28.68
N VAL A 56 20.64 2.94 27.81
CA VAL A 56 19.21 2.62 27.75
C VAL A 56 18.76 1.87 29.01
N GLY A 57 19.63 1.04 29.61
CA GLY A 57 19.40 0.39 30.91
C GLY A 57 19.18 1.39 32.04
N LEU A 58 20.05 2.41 32.17
CA LEU A 58 19.90 3.47 33.17
C LEU A 58 18.60 4.27 33.02
N ILE A 59 18.05 4.36 31.81
CA ILE A 59 16.81 5.08 31.49
C ILE A 59 15.57 4.20 31.74
N VAL A 60 15.61 2.93 31.32
CA VAL A 60 14.42 2.05 31.35
C VAL A 60 14.05 1.60 32.77
N VAL A 61 15.00 1.53 33.70
CA VAL A 61 14.72 1.14 35.10
C VAL A 61 13.78 2.15 35.80
N PRO A 62 14.11 3.45 35.95
CA PRO A 62 13.20 4.43 36.55
C PRO A 62 11.92 4.65 35.74
N GLN A 63 12.01 4.61 34.39
CA GLN A 63 10.82 4.71 33.53
C GLN A 63 9.85 3.53 33.74
N GLY A 64 10.34 2.29 33.74
CA GLY A 64 9.53 1.08 33.92
C GLY A 64 8.80 1.07 35.26
N MET A 65 9.47 1.46 36.35
CA MET A 65 8.83 1.61 37.67
C MET A 65 7.79 2.74 37.70
N SER A 66 8.02 3.84 36.99
CA SER A 66 7.05 4.93 36.83
C SER A 66 5.84 4.52 35.98
N TYR A 67 6.05 3.65 34.97
CA TYR A 67 5.01 3.14 34.08
C TYR A 67 4.16 2.04 34.75
N ALA A 68 4.74 1.14 35.53
CA ALA A 68 3.99 0.17 36.33
C ALA A 68 3.00 0.85 37.29
N LYS A 69 3.40 1.95 37.94
CA LYS A 69 2.50 2.79 38.77
C LYS A 69 1.29 3.33 37.99
N VAL A 70 1.39 3.56 36.68
CA VAL A 70 0.27 4.02 35.83
C VAL A 70 -0.68 2.86 35.53
N ALA A 71 -0.14 1.66 35.31
CA ALA A 71 -0.92 0.44 35.07
C ALA A 71 -1.65 -0.10 36.32
N GLY A 72 -1.63 0.61 37.45
CA GLY A 72 -2.14 0.11 38.73
C GLY A 72 -1.30 -1.04 39.32
N LEU A 73 -0.08 -1.27 38.81
CA LEU A 73 0.75 -2.42 39.15
C LEU A 73 1.85 -2.08 40.17
N PRO A 74 2.24 -3.05 41.02
CA PRO A 74 3.50 -3.00 41.75
C PRO A 74 4.70 -2.73 40.84
N VAL A 75 5.68 -1.97 41.33
CA VAL A 75 6.73 -1.34 40.51
C VAL A 75 7.66 -2.35 39.81
N GLN A 76 7.81 -3.55 40.38
CA GLN A 76 8.61 -4.63 39.80
C GLN A 76 8.08 -5.13 38.44
N HIS A 77 6.76 -5.08 38.19
CA HIS A 77 6.18 -5.54 36.93
C HIS A 77 6.70 -4.74 35.72
N GLY A 78 7.04 -3.46 35.91
CA GLY A 78 7.69 -2.64 34.89
C GLY A 78 9.15 -3.02 34.62
N LEU A 79 9.86 -3.55 35.63
CA LEU A 79 11.21 -4.09 35.45
C LEU A 79 11.17 -5.46 34.76
N TYR A 80 10.18 -6.30 35.09
CA TYR A 80 9.93 -7.57 34.40
C TYR A 80 9.66 -7.34 32.91
N SER A 81 8.71 -6.44 32.58
CA SER A 81 8.45 -6.00 31.21
C SER A 81 9.69 -5.42 30.51
N ALA A 82 10.54 -4.70 31.23
CA ALA A 82 11.74 -4.09 30.65
C ALA A 82 12.82 -5.11 30.28
N TYR A 83 13.13 -6.10 31.13
CA TYR A 83 14.18 -7.07 30.81
C TYR A 83 13.75 -8.06 29.73
N ILE A 84 12.53 -8.60 29.80
CA ILE A 84 12.04 -9.62 28.86
C ILE A 84 11.96 -9.03 27.45
N GLY A 85 11.34 -7.85 27.32
CA GLY A 85 11.26 -7.13 26.05
C GLY A 85 12.63 -6.85 25.43
N ALA A 86 13.60 -6.39 26.24
CA ALA A 86 14.94 -6.07 25.75
C ALA A 86 15.76 -7.31 25.35
N ILE A 87 15.62 -8.43 26.07
CA ILE A 87 16.31 -9.70 25.78
C ILE A 87 15.70 -10.41 24.56
N PHE A 88 14.38 -10.64 24.53
CA PHE A 88 13.73 -11.33 23.41
C PHE A 88 13.95 -10.63 22.06
N TYR A 89 13.90 -9.31 22.09
CA TYR A 89 14.14 -8.49 20.91
C TYR A 89 15.56 -8.67 20.33
N CYS A 90 16.56 -9.02 21.15
CA CYS A 90 17.92 -9.32 20.67
C CYS A 90 17.97 -10.59 19.79
N PHE A 91 17.15 -11.59 20.08
CA PHE A 91 17.15 -12.86 19.35
C PHE A 91 16.39 -12.78 18.02
N MET A 92 15.23 -12.09 18.04
CA MET A 92 14.24 -12.19 16.96
C MET A 92 14.04 -10.90 16.14
N GLY A 93 14.35 -9.72 16.69
CA GLY A 93 14.11 -8.43 16.03
C GLY A 93 15.05 -8.13 14.87
N THR A 94 14.61 -7.28 13.93
CA THR A 94 15.38 -6.91 12.73
C THR A 94 15.98 -5.50 12.80
N SER A 95 15.34 -4.56 13.50
CA SER A 95 15.91 -3.23 13.78
C SER A 95 17.00 -3.28 14.86
N LYS A 96 18.15 -2.66 14.59
CA LYS A 96 19.21 -2.47 15.60
C LYS A 96 18.86 -1.38 16.63
N ASP A 97 18.07 -0.38 16.24
CA ASP A 97 17.82 0.84 17.04
C ASP A 97 16.59 0.71 17.94
N LEU A 98 15.63 -0.12 17.56
CA LEU A 98 14.39 -0.34 18.29
C LEU A 98 14.66 -0.97 19.67
N THR A 99 13.84 -0.60 20.65
CA THR A 99 13.92 -1.11 22.02
C THR A 99 12.52 -1.44 22.53
N ILE A 100 12.23 -2.73 22.73
CA ILE A 100 10.97 -3.19 23.34
C ILE A 100 11.01 -3.00 24.87
N GLY A 101 9.85 -2.78 25.49
CA GLY A 101 9.63 -2.79 26.94
C GLY A 101 8.32 -2.07 27.29
N PRO A 102 8.09 -1.65 28.54
CA PRO A 102 6.92 -0.85 28.87
C PRO A 102 6.96 0.54 28.20
N THR A 103 5.80 1.06 27.80
CA THR A 103 5.59 2.43 27.30
C THR A 103 4.46 3.11 28.06
N ALA A 104 4.42 4.45 28.05
CA ALA A 104 3.43 5.22 28.80
C ALA A 104 1.99 4.89 28.38
N VAL A 105 1.77 4.70 27.08
CA VAL A 105 0.46 4.45 26.46
C VAL A 105 -0.07 3.08 26.85
N ILE A 106 0.70 2.02 26.58
CA ILE A 106 0.30 0.65 26.94
C ILE A 106 0.08 0.52 28.45
N SER A 107 0.84 1.24 29.28
CA SER A 107 0.62 1.25 30.73
C SER A 107 -0.67 1.95 31.14
N LEU A 108 -1.07 3.02 30.45
CA LEU A 108 -2.33 3.73 30.70
C LEU A 108 -3.53 2.82 30.37
N VAL A 109 -3.54 2.21 29.19
CA VAL A 109 -4.67 1.32 28.80
C VAL A 109 -4.67 0.01 29.60
N THR A 110 -3.51 -0.47 30.05
CA THR A 110 -3.45 -1.58 31.05
C THR A 110 -4.07 -1.14 32.37
N GLY A 111 -3.84 0.10 32.83
CA GLY A 111 -4.44 0.66 34.04
C GLY A 111 -5.97 0.83 33.93
N GLU A 112 -6.48 1.24 32.77
CA GLU A 112 -7.91 1.28 32.48
C GLU A 112 -8.55 -0.12 32.56
N LEU A 113 -7.90 -1.12 31.97
CA LEU A 113 -8.36 -2.52 32.01
C LEU A 113 -8.32 -3.10 33.45
N VAL A 114 -7.30 -2.75 34.23
CA VAL A 114 -7.18 -3.09 35.66
C VAL A 114 -8.30 -2.44 36.49
N ALA A 115 -8.70 -1.21 36.16
CA ALA A 115 -9.81 -0.54 36.83
C ALA A 115 -11.18 -1.12 36.45
N GLU A 116 -11.36 -1.56 35.21
CA GLU A 116 -12.59 -2.19 34.70
C GLU A 116 -12.81 -3.61 35.24
N LEU A 117 -11.74 -4.40 35.39
CA LEU A 117 -11.78 -5.75 35.97
C LEU A 117 -11.53 -5.75 37.49
N ALA A 118 -11.57 -4.58 38.14
CA ALA A 118 -11.38 -4.45 39.58
C ALA A 118 -12.40 -5.29 40.37
N GLY A 119 -11.92 -6.10 41.32
CA GLY A 119 -12.75 -7.02 42.10
C GLY A 119 -13.11 -8.33 41.40
N LYS A 120 -12.90 -8.46 40.09
CA LYS A 120 -13.04 -9.73 39.34
C LYS A 120 -11.73 -10.51 39.27
N MET A 121 -10.60 -9.82 39.11
CA MET A 121 -9.23 -10.37 39.07
C MET A 121 -8.27 -9.42 39.79
N THR A 122 -7.08 -9.89 40.18
CA THR A 122 -6.04 -9.00 40.72
C THR A 122 -5.32 -8.24 39.58
N PRO A 123 -4.76 -7.04 39.84
CA PRO A 123 -4.07 -6.27 38.80
C PRO A 123 -2.96 -7.03 38.06
N PRO A 124 -2.08 -7.82 38.71
CA PRO A 124 -1.07 -8.62 38.01
C PRO A 124 -1.65 -9.71 37.09
N GLU A 125 -2.79 -10.31 37.45
CA GLU A 125 -3.45 -11.33 36.60
C GLU A 125 -4.08 -10.69 35.37
N VAL A 126 -4.76 -9.54 35.51
CA VAL A 126 -5.28 -8.75 34.38
C VAL A 126 -4.15 -8.34 33.43
N ALA A 127 -3.02 -7.90 33.99
CA ALA A 127 -1.82 -7.53 33.23
C ALA A 127 -1.18 -8.71 32.50
N ALA A 128 -1.08 -9.88 33.12
CA ALA A 128 -0.55 -11.10 32.49
C ALA A 128 -1.51 -11.63 31.41
N MET A 129 -2.82 -11.69 31.68
CA MET A 129 -3.86 -12.15 30.77
C MET A 129 -3.94 -11.27 29.51
N SER A 130 -3.96 -9.95 29.67
CA SER A 130 -3.94 -9.01 28.54
C SER A 130 -2.64 -9.08 27.75
N CYS A 131 -1.48 -9.19 28.42
CA CYS A 131 -0.19 -9.38 27.76
C CYS A 131 -0.14 -10.69 26.94
N LEU A 132 -0.69 -11.80 27.46
CA LEU A 132 -0.78 -13.08 26.76
C LEU A 132 -1.68 -12.97 25.52
N ILE A 133 -2.88 -12.41 25.64
CA ILE A 133 -3.84 -12.34 24.53
C ILE A 133 -3.33 -11.39 23.43
N VAL A 134 -2.79 -10.22 23.80
CA VAL A 134 -2.13 -9.29 22.86
C VAL A 134 -0.93 -9.99 22.19
N GLY A 135 -0.14 -10.75 22.95
CA GLY A 135 0.98 -11.53 22.43
C GLY A 135 0.56 -12.60 21.43
N VAL A 136 -0.47 -13.39 21.73
CA VAL A 136 -1.00 -14.43 20.84
C VAL A 136 -1.57 -13.80 19.57
N PHE A 137 -2.36 -12.73 19.67
CA PHE A 137 -2.93 -12.04 18.52
C PHE A 137 -1.85 -11.47 17.60
N THR A 138 -0.87 -10.73 18.15
CA THR A 138 0.25 -10.16 17.37
C THR A 138 1.15 -11.25 16.76
N MET A 139 1.38 -12.34 17.48
CA MET A 139 2.09 -13.52 16.97
C MET A 139 1.34 -14.16 15.79
N LEU A 140 0.02 -14.36 15.89
CA LEU A 140 -0.80 -14.92 14.82
C LEU A 140 -0.73 -14.07 13.54
N LEU A 141 -0.82 -12.74 13.64
CA LEU A 141 -0.65 -11.85 12.49
C LEU A 141 0.74 -11.98 11.84
N GLY A 142 1.80 -12.16 12.63
CA GLY A 142 3.16 -12.41 12.14
C GLY A 142 3.34 -13.78 11.46
N VAL A 143 2.70 -14.82 12.00
CA VAL A 143 2.68 -16.19 11.42
C VAL A 143 1.91 -16.21 10.10
N LEU A 144 0.72 -15.59 10.06
CA LEU A 144 -0.13 -15.44 8.87
C LEU A 144 0.45 -14.49 7.81
N ARG A 145 1.58 -13.82 8.09
CA ARG A 145 2.24 -12.84 7.22
C ARG A 145 1.35 -11.63 6.87
N LEU A 146 0.48 -11.23 7.80
CA LEU A 146 -0.41 -10.07 7.65
C LEU A 146 0.31 -8.73 7.86
N GLY A 147 1.64 -8.75 8.01
CA GLY A 147 2.47 -7.55 8.04
C GLY A 147 2.48 -6.74 6.75
N ILE A 148 1.90 -7.26 5.65
CA ILE A 148 1.63 -6.50 4.42
C ILE A 148 0.72 -5.28 4.67
N ILE A 149 -0.18 -5.34 5.66
CA ILE A 149 -1.02 -4.20 6.08
C ILE A 149 -0.14 -3.01 6.53
N LEU A 150 1.05 -3.29 7.05
CA LEU A 150 1.99 -2.29 7.54
C LEU A 150 2.81 -1.63 6.42
N ASP A 151 2.71 -2.10 5.18
CA ASP A 151 3.41 -1.52 4.03
C ASP A 151 2.59 -0.41 3.35
N PHE A 152 1.29 -0.30 3.65
CA PHE A 152 0.41 0.84 3.30
C PHE A 152 0.71 2.13 4.11
N PHE A 153 1.91 2.26 4.70
CA PHE A 153 2.30 3.36 5.58
C PHE A 153 3.21 4.34 4.82
N PRO A 154 2.70 5.49 4.34
CA PRO A 154 3.46 6.33 3.42
C PRO A 154 4.68 6.99 4.05
N THR A 155 5.67 7.26 3.20
CA THR A 155 6.92 7.87 3.63
C THR A 155 6.72 9.25 4.25
N THR A 156 5.75 10.02 3.75
CA THR A 156 5.32 11.36 4.21
C THR A 156 4.63 11.32 5.58
N VAL A 157 3.63 10.45 5.75
CA VAL A 157 2.92 10.21 7.03
C VAL A 157 3.91 9.88 8.14
N LEU A 158 4.86 8.99 7.87
CA LEU A 158 5.91 8.64 8.82
C LEU A 158 6.86 9.80 9.15
N VAL A 159 7.08 10.81 8.28
CA VAL A 159 7.80 12.05 8.66
C VAL A 159 6.97 12.91 9.60
N GLY A 160 5.70 13.15 9.27
CA GLY A 160 4.79 13.93 10.10
C GLY A 160 4.65 13.33 11.49
N TYR A 161 4.28 12.05 11.56
CA TYR A 161 4.15 11.27 12.79
C TYR A 161 5.43 11.30 13.66
N THR A 162 6.60 10.99 13.09
CA THR A 162 7.85 10.96 13.88
C THR A 162 8.28 12.34 14.37
N THR A 163 8.02 13.39 13.59
CA THR A 163 8.28 14.78 13.98
C THR A 163 7.33 15.22 15.08
N GLY A 164 6.04 14.88 14.97
CA GLY A 164 5.02 15.15 15.99
C GLY A 164 5.30 14.40 17.29
N ALA A 165 5.59 13.10 17.22
CA ALA A 165 5.87 12.28 18.39
C ALA A 165 7.14 12.76 19.11
N ALA A 166 8.16 13.17 18.35
CA ALA A 166 9.36 13.78 18.91
C ALA A 166 9.06 15.12 19.61
N ALA A 167 8.23 15.99 19.01
CA ALA A 167 7.81 17.25 19.63
C ALA A 167 6.99 17.01 20.91
N THR A 168 5.99 16.12 20.87
CA THR A 168 5.18 15.71 22.02
C THR A 168 6.05 15.19 23.16
N ILE A 169 6.97 14.26 22.89
CA ILE A 169 7.87 13.69 23.91
C ILE A 169 8.79 14.76 24.51
N VAL A 170 9.31 15.70 23.70
CA VAL A 170 10.12 16.83 24.20
C VAL A 170 9.29 17.71 25.14
N ILE A 171 8.06 18.08 24.77
CA ILE A 171 7.20 18.91 25.63
C ILE A 171 6.82 18.16 26.93
N GLN A 172 6.55 16.85 26.85
CA GLN A 172 6.34 15.99 28.02
C GLN A 172 7.55 15.91 28.98
N GLN A 173 8.77 16.27 28.54
CA GLN A 173 9.94 16.32 29.42
C GLN A 173 10.13 17.70 30.09
N ILE A 174 9.64 18.79 29.49
CA ILE A 174 9.89 20.17 29.98
C ILE A 174 9.52 20.35 31.46
N PRO A 175 8.35 19.92 31.98
CA PRO A 175 8.01 20.13 33.38
C PRO A 175 8.98 19.45 34.37
N LYS A 176 9.45 18.24 34.04
CA LYS A 176 10.46 17.52 34.86
C LYS A 176 11.85 18.15 34.74
N TRP A 177 12.21 18.63 33.54
CA TRP A 177 13.47 19.34 33.29
C TRP A 177 13.56 20.69 34.02
N LEU A 178 12.44 21.39 34.17
CA LEU A 178 12.31 22.63 34.94
C LEU A 178 12.11 22.40 36.45
N GLY A 179 11.86 21.15 36.89
CA GLY A 179 11.56 20.85 38.29
C GLY A 179 10.19 21.33 38.77
N VAL A 180 9.17 21.40 37.90
CA VAL A 180 7.81 21.81 38.25
C VAL A 180 7.00 20.60 38.78
N PRO A 181 6.57 20.59 40.05
CA PRO A 181 5.83 19.47 40.63
C PRO A 181 4.38 19.39 40.12
N GLY A 182 3.74 18.23 40.30
CA GLY A 182 2.30 18.04 40.12
C GLY A 182 1.78 17.95 38.67
N ILE A 183 2.60 18.23 37.65
CA ILE A 183 2.16 18.19 36.25
C ILE A 183 1.92 16.77 35.76
N ASN A 184 0.77 16.53 35.13
CA ASN A 184 0.51 15.29 34.42
C ASN A 184 1.18 15.30 33.02
N ASN A 185 2.46 14.94 32.97
CA ASN A 185 3.25 14.84 31.74
C ASN A 185 2.77 13.75 30.75
N ARG A 186 1.56 13.20 30.91
CA ARG A 186 0.90 12.26 29.99
C ARG A 186 -0.42 12.79 29.43
N ALA A 187 -0.86 13.97 29.87
CA ALA A 187 -2.01 14.67 29.31
C ALA A 187 -1.71 15.18 27.88
N PRO A 188 -2.73 15.59 27.10
CA PRO A 188 -2.53 16.28 25.83
C PRO A 188 -1.60 17.50 25.95
N VAL A 189 -0.85 17.80 24.88
CA VAL A 189 0.23 18.79 24.90
C VAL A 189 -0.24 20.18 25.36
N TYR A 190 -1.44 20.61 24.96
CA TYR A 190 -2.00 21.91 25.38
C TYR A 190 -2.25 21.95 26.90
N THR A 191 -2.74 20.87 27.50
CA THR A 191 -2.95 20.77 28.95
C THR A 191 -1.63 20.82 29.72
N ILE A 192 -0.59 20.15 29.22
CA ILE A 192 0.76 20.20 29.83
C ILE A 192 1.28 21.64 29.83
N ILE A 193 1.17 22.36 28.70
CA ILE A 193 1.65 23.74 28.58
C ILE A 193 0.89 24.68 29.52
N ILE A 194 -0.45 24.61 29.55
CA ILE A 194 -1.29 25.46 30.41
C ILE A 194 -1.00 25.22 31.89
N THR A 195 -1.01 23.95 32.33
CA THR A 195 -0.76 23.61 33.74
C THR A 195 0.67 23.91 34.18
N MET A 196 1.66 23.72 33.30
CA MET A 196 3.05 24.12 33.55
C MET A 196 3.16 25.64 33.78
N PHE A 197 2.53 26.47 32.94
CA PHE A 197 2.56 27.93 33.13
C PHE A 197 1.83 28.39 34.39
N GLN A 198 0.73 27.74 34.76
CA GLN A 198 0.03 28.00 36.03
C GLN A 198 0.91 27.64 37.24
N ALA A 199 1.58 26.48 37.20
CA ALA A 199 2.42 25.98 38.29
C ALA A 199 3.85 26.55 38.30
N ILE A 200 4.27 27.36 37.32
CA ILE A 200 5.69 27.72 37.11
C ILE A 200 6.35 28.40 38.32
N LYS A 201 5.58 29.08 39.18
CA LYS A 201 6.07 29.69 40.43
C LYS A 201 6.48 28.67 41.51
N SER A 202 6.16 27.39 41.32
CA SER A 202 6.51 26.27 42.23
C SER A 202 7.75 25.48 41.78
N LEU A 203 8.51 25.99 40.79
CA LEU A 203 9.67 25.28 40.27
C LEU A 203 10.77 25.06 41.33
N SER A 204 11.34 23.86 41.34
CA SER A 204 12.52 23.53 42.15
C SER A 204 13.78 24.08 41.49
N TRP A 205 14.36 25.13 42.09
CA TRP A 205 15.56 25.79 41.55
C TRP A 205 16.79 24.85 41.47
N LEU A 206 16.84 23.83 42.34
CA LEU A 206 17.91 22.81 42.29
C LEU A 206 17.75 21.93 41.05
N ASP A 207 16.55 21.41 40.80
CA ASP A 207 16.28 20.55 39.65
C ASP A 207 16.43 21.31 38.33
N LEU A 208 16.01 22.58 38.28
CA LEU A 208 16.27 23.48 37.15
C LEU A 208 17.77 23.62 36.86
N VAL A 209 18.62 23.84 37.87
CA VAL A 209 20.08 23.94 37.71
C VAL A 209 20.68 22.60 37.26
N PHE A 210 20.28 21.48 37.84
CA PHE A 210 20.72 20.14 37.40
C PHE A 210 20.31 19.86 35.95
N GLY A 211 19.08 20.19 35.56
CA GLY A 211 18.56 20.05 34.20
C GLY A 211 19.29 20.93 33.19
N LEU A 212 19.53 22.20 33.51
CA LEU A 212 20.27 23.15 32.68
C LEU A 212 21.73 22.74 32.49
N VAL A 213 22.42 22.32 33.56
CA VAL A 213 23.83 21.87 33.48
C VAL A 213 23.94 20.57 32.68
N ALA A 214 23.05 19.60 32.90
CA ALA A 214 23.02 18.36 32.11
C ALA A 214 22.77 18.65 30.62
N MET A 215 21.79 19.51 30.30
CA MET A 215 21.48 19.96 28.94
C MET A 215 22.69 20.65 28.29
N PHE A 216 23.32 21.60 29.00
CA PHE A 216 24.47 22.35 28.51
C PHE A 216 25.67 21.45 28.20
N ILE A 217 25.97 20.47 29.06
CA ILE A 217 27.06 19.49 28.81
C ILE A 217 26.73 18.60 27.61
N LEU A 218 25.51 18.06 27.52
CA LEU A 218 25.09 17.19 26.42
C LEU A 218 25.14 17.88 25.05
N LEU A 219 24.73 19.15 24.98
CA LEU A 219 24.77 19.97 23.79
C LEU A 219 26.20 20.41 23.44
N SER A 220 26.95 20.94 24.42
CA SER A 220 28.32 21.42 24.21
C SER A 220 29.25 20.30 23.73
N VAL A 221 29.20 19.12 24.36
CA VAL A 221 29.96 17.95 23.90
C VAL A 221 29.51 17.49 22.51
N GLY A 222 28.21 17.54 22.21
CA GLY A 222 27.70 17.21 20.87
C GLY A 222 28.26 18.12 19.78
N LEU A 223 28.13 19.44 19.98
CA LEU A 223 28.54 20.47 19.02
C LEU A 223 30.07 20.57 18.87
N ALA A 224 30.82 20.49 19.97
CA ALA A 224 32.28 20.50 19.95
C ALA A 224 32.85 19.34 19.14
N VAL A 225 32.30 18.13 19.30
CA VAL A 225 32.75 16.96 18.52
C VAL A 225 32.34 17.07 17.04
N ASP A 226 31.16 17.61 16.71
CA ASP A 226 30.75 17.79 15.30
C ASP A 226 31.51 18.90 14.57
N ARG A 227 32.09 19.86 15.32
CA ARG A 227 32.96 20.92 14.79
C ARG A 227 34.42 20.49 14.69
N TRP A 228 35.00 19.92 15.75
CA TRP A 228 36.45 19.68 15.88
C TRP A 228 36.86 18.19 15.88
N GLY A 229 35.93 17.26 16.09
CA GLY A 229 36.20 15.84 16.34
C GLY A 229 36.08 14.90 15.14
N ARG A 230 35.90 15.42 13.92
CA ARG A 230 35.70 14.58 12.71
C ARG A 230 36.94 13.72 12.44
N GLY A 231 36.71 12.47 12.04
CA GLY A 231 37.76 11.49 11.70
C GLY A 231 38.40 10.72 12.89
N ARG A 232 38.44 11.26 14.11
CA ARG A 232 39.12 10.59 15.25
C ARG A 232 38.16 9.72 16.06
N PHE A 233 38.38 8.39 16.05
CA PHE A 233 37.53 7.40 16.76
C PHE A 233 37.32 7.73 18.24
N SER A 234 38.38 8.09 18.97
CA SER A 234 38.30 8.41 20.41
C SER A 234 37.41 9.62 20.70
N ILE A 235 37.34 10.60 19.79
CA ILE A 235 36.50 11.79 19.96
C ILE A 235 35.04 11.47 19.61
N GLN A 236 34.80 10.62 18.59
CA GLN A 236 33.47 10.07 18.32
C GLN A 236 32.94 9.23 19.50
N LEU A 237 33.82 8.50 20.20
CA LEU A 237 33.47 7.72 21.38
C LEU A 237 32.96 8.62 22.52
N ILE A 238 33.61 9.76 22.77
CA ILE A 238 33.14 10.76 23.75
C ILE A 238 31.72 11.25 23.39
N LYS A 239 31.45 11.55 22.11
CA LYS A 239 30.10 11.94 21.65
C LYS A 239 29.06 10.84 21.88
N ILE A 240 29.42 9.58 21.65
CA ILE A 240 28.56 8.41 21.88
C ILE A 240 28.27 8.21 23.38
N SER A 241 29.29 8.30 24.23
CA SER A 241 29.20 8.11 25.68
C SER A 241 28.56 9.27 26.44
N ARG A 242 28.31 10.43 25.81
CA ARG A 242 27.87 11.66 26.51
C ARG A 242 26.62 11.47 27.37
N PHE A 243 25.66 10.66 26.92
CA PHE A 243 24.44 10.35 27.68
C PHE A 243 24.71 9.46 28.90
N PHE A 244 25.53 8.41 28.76
CA PHE A 244 25.98 7.59 29.88
C PHE A 244 26.72 8.43 30.93
N ILE A 245 27.72 9.19 30.48
CA ILE A 245 28.58 10.01 31.35
C ILE A 245 27.75 11.04 32.12
N VAL A 246 26.87 11.80 31.46
CA VAL A 246 26.03 12.80 32.13
C VAL A 246 25.02 12.14 33.09
N THR A 247 24.44 11.00 32.74
CA THR A 247 23.52 10.29 33.64
C THR A 247 24.24 9.80 34.91
N VAL A 248 25.42 9.19 34.77
CA VAL A 248 26.22 8.69 35.89
C VAL A 248 26.74 9.84 36.76
N LEU A 249 27.26 10.92 36.16
CA LEU A 249 27.73 12.09 36.91
C LEU A 249 26.60 12.81 37.66
N ALA A 250 25.42 12.98 37.03
CA ALA A 250 24.26 13.56 37.69
C ALA A 250 23.76 12.70 38.86
N THR A 251 23.80 11.37 38.71
CA THR A 251 23.44 10.41 39.78
C THR A 251 24.45 10.45 40.93
N ALA A 252 25.76 10.49 40.62
CA ALA A 252 26.81 10.57 41.64
C ALA A 252 26.79 11.92 42.39
N LEU A 253 26.55 13.03 41.70
CA LEU A 253 26.41 14.35 42.32
C LEU A 253 25.13 14.43 43.17
N SER A 254 24.02 13.89 42.67
CA SER A 254 22.77 13.77 43.43
C SER A 254 22.93 12.93 44.69
N TYR A 255 23.64 11.79 44.61
CA TYR A 255 24.00 11.00 45.78
C TYR A 255 24.85 11.82 46.76
N ALA A 256 25.92 12.47 46.30
CA ALA A 256 26.79 13.28 47.15
C ALA A 256 26.08 14.43 47.86
N VAL A 257 25.15 15.12 47.18
CA VAL A 257 24.32 16.19 47.76
C VAL A 257 23.27 15.64 48.72
N ASN A 258 22.58 14.55 48.37
CA ASN A 258 21.46 14.04 49.16
C ASN A 258 21.88 13.10 50.31
N LYS A 259 23.14 12.66 50.39
CA LYS A 259 23.63 11.72 51.43
C LYS A 259 23.50 12.26 52.85
N ASN A 260 23.61 13.58 53.03
CA ASN A 260 23.71 14.25 54.33
C ASN A 260 22.49 15.15 54.65
N VAL A 261 21.34 14.93 54.00
CA VAL A 261 20.13 15.75 54.21
C VAL A 261 19.55 15.49 55.60
N PRO A 262 19.26 16.53 56.41
CA PRO A 262 18.72 16.35 57.76
C PRO A 262 17.31 15.73 57.76
N LEU A 263 17.01 15.05 58.85
CA LEU A 263 15.67 14.59 59.20
C LEU A 263 14.79 15.80 59.54
N ASP A 264 13.53 15.76 59.11
CA ASP A 264 12.48 16.68 59.58
C ASP A 264 12.09 16.32 61.03
N GLY A 265 11.34 17.20 61.71
CA GLY A 265 10.97 17.13 63.13
C GLY A 265 10.05 15.97 63.56
N LYS A 266 10.04 14.86 62.80
CA LYS A 266 9.33 13.59 63.06
C LYS A 266 10.19 12.36 62.66
N ASP A 267 11.51 12.50 62.62
CA ASP A 267 12.49 11.48 62.18
C ASP A 267 12.22 10.93 60.76
N GLN A 268 11.77 11.80 59.85
CA GLN A 268 11.57 11.47 58.43
C GLN A 268 12.52 12.31 57.56
N PRO A 269 13.34 11.72 56.68
CA PRO A 269 14.17 12.49 55.75
C PRO A 269 13.32 13.33 54.80
N ILE A 270 13.74 14.57 54.51
CA ILE A 270 13.09 15.41 53.51
C ILE A 270 13.48 14.93 52.10
N TYR A 271 12.91 13.81 51.70
CA TYR A 271 13.09 13.21 50.38
C TYR A 271 12.45 14.10 49.30
N ARG A 272 13.24 14.95 48.64
CA ARG A 272 12.79 15.78 47.49
C ARG A 272 12.36 14.98 46.25
N LEU A 273 12.54 13.66 46.24
CA LEU A 273 12.23 12.74 45.15
C LEU A 273 11.18 11.72 45.58
N SER A 274 10.27 11.35 44.66
CA SER A 274 9.18 10.41 44.93
C SER A 274 9.70 9.01 45.24
N ILE A 275 9.73 8.66 46.53
CA ILE A 275 10.30 7.41 47.03
C ILE A 275 9.59 6.20 46.40
N LEU A 276 10.39 5.26 45.93
CA LEU A 276 9.96 3.90 45.65
C LEU A 276 10.23 3.07 46.91
N LYS A 277 9.18 2.52 47.51
CA LYS A 277 9.31 1.55 48.62
C LYS A 277 10.07 0.30 48.15
N THR A 278 10.43 -0.57 49.09
CA THR A 278 11.09 -1.87 48.83
C THR A 278 10.49 -2.59 47.63
N VAL A 279 11.25 -2.61 46.52
CA VAL A 279 10.98 -3.49 45.39
C VAL A 279 11.33 -4.91 45.86
N PRO A 280 10.44 -5.90 45.72
CA PRO A 280 10.79 -7.28 46.06
C PRO A 280 11.90 -7.75 45.12
N SER A 281 13.03 -8.15 45.69
CA SER A 281 14.17 -8.68 44.94
C SER A 281 13.86 -10.09 44.44
N GLY A 282 14.18 -10.34 43.17
CA GLY A 282 13.94 -11.61 42.52
C GLY A 282 13.01 -11.54 41.31
N LEU A 283 12.99 -12.66 40.57
CA LEU A 283 12.05 -12.93 39.50
C LEU A 283 10.89 -13.77 40.05
N PRO A 284 9.65 -13.56 39.59
CA PRO A 284 8.54 -14.45 39.93
C PRO A 284 8.79 -15.82 39.28
N PRO A 285 8.31 -16.92 39.90
CA PRO A 285 8.30 -18.22 39.23
C PRO A 285 7.43 -18.14 37.96
N PRO A 286 7.77 -18.87 36.89
CA PRO A 286 6.92 -18.92 35.69
C PRO A 286 5.52 -19.42 36.04
N ALA A 287 4.50 -18.60 35.78
CA ALA A 287 3.10 -18.86 36.11
C ALA A 287 2.23 -18.69 34.86
N ALA A 288 1.37 -19.66 34.57
CA ALA A 288 0.35 -19.50 33.54
C ALA A 288 -0.76 -18.58 34.09
N GLY A 289 -1.05 -17.49 33.38
CA GLY A 289 -2.16 -16.59 33.74
C GLY A 289 -3.51 -17.27 33.60
N THR A 290 -4.44 -16.93 34.49
CA THR A 290 -5.83 -17.40 34.41
C THR A 290 -6.53 -16.79 33.20
N LEU A 291 -7.24 -17.62 32.43
CA LEU A 291 -8.00 -17.22 31.24
C LEU A 291 -9.51 -17.55 31.42
N PRO A 292 -10.22 -16.85 32.33
CA PRO A 292 -11.67 -17.00 32.45
C PRO A 292 -12.35 -16.48 31.17
N ALA A 293 -12.94 -17.40 30.40
CA ALA A 293 -13.46 -17.13 29.06
C ALA A 293 -14.51 -16.00 29.05
N ASP A 294 -15.36 -15.94 30.07
CA ASP A 294 -16.41 -14.91 30.20
C ASP A 294 -15.80 -13.51 30.25
N LEU A 295 -14.80 -13.28 31.11
CA LEU A 295 -14.12 -11.99 31.23
C LEU A 295 -13.31 -11.66 29.97
N VAL A 296 -12.69 -12.65 29.35
CA VAL A 296 -11.99 -12.46 28.07
C VAL A 296 -12.95 -12.01 26.97
N SER A 297 -14.19 -12.52 26.96
CA SER A 297 -15.23 -12.08 26.02
C SER A 297 -15.71 -10.64 26.29
N GLU A 298 -15.82 -10.26 27.57
CA GLU A 298 -16.23 -8.92 28.03
C GLU A 298 -15.24 -7.84 27.55
N VAL A 299 -13.93 -8.11 27.64
CA VAL A 299 -12.88 -7.12 27.29
C VAL A 299 -12.26 -7.33 25.90
N ALA A 300 -12.71 -8.30 25.11
CA ALA A 300 -12.14 -8.62 23.80
C ALA A 300 -11.98 -7.41 22.84
N PRO A 301 -12.95 -6.47 22.73
CA PRO A 301 -12.79 -5.28 21.88
C PRO A 301 -11.65 -4.36 22.33
N LYS A 302 -11.45 -4.23 23.65
CA LYS A 302 -10.37 -3.44 24.24
C LYS A 302 -9.01 -4.13 24.07
N LEU A 303 -8.94 -5.45 24.22
CA LEU A 303 -7.73 -6.22 23.94
C LEU A 303 -7.31 -6.13 22.47
N ALA A 304 -8.27 -6.13 21.53
CA ALA A 304 -8.00 -5.89 20.11
C ALA A 304 -7.47 -4.47 19.84
N ALA A 305 -8.06 -3.45 20.48
CA ALA A 305 -7.57 -2.06 20.39
C ALA A 305 -6.15 -1.89 20.97
N ILE A 306 -5.86 -2.48 22.14
CA ILE A 306 -4.51 -2.53 22.72
C ILE A 306 -3.55 -3.20 21.75
N ALA A 307 -3.90 -4.37 21.20
CA ALA A 307 -3.03 -5.10 20.29
C ALA A 307 -2.72 -4.29 19.02
N LEU A 308 -3.72 -3.64 18.43
CA LEU A 308 -3.54 -2.75 17.29
C LEU A 308 -2.61 -1.57 17.63
N ALA A 309 -2.83 -0.87 18.75
CA ALA A 309 -1.95 0.21 19.21
C ALA A 309 -0.51 -0.29 19.45
N THR A 310 -0.36 -1.47 20.04
CA THR A 310 0.94 -2.12 20.30
C THR A 310 1.71 -2.34 18.99
N ILE A 311 1.04 -2.85 17.95
CA ILE A 311 1.60 -3.03 16.59
C ILE A 311 1.99 -1.68 15.98
N LEU A 312 1.08 -0.71 15.99
CA LEU A 312 1.25 0.59 15.35
C LEU A 312 2.44 1.36 15.95
N GLU A 313 2.53 1.45 17.28
CA GLU A 313 3.68 2.07 17.98
C GLU A 313 4.98 1.35 17.57
N HIS A 314 5.03 0.02 17.70
CA HIS A 314 6.22 -0.78 17.44
C HIS A 314 6.78 -0.61 16.00
N ILE A 315 5.92 -0.82 15.01
CA ILE A 315 6.33 -0.87 13.59
C ILE A 315 6.65 0.53 13.06
N ALA A 316 5.92 1.56 13.49
CA ALA A 316 6.17 2.91 13.04
C ALA A 316 7.51 3.46 13.58
N ILE A 317 7.84 3.18 14.86
CA ILE A 317 9.16 3.46 15.42
C ILE A 317 10.24 2.69 14.65
N GLY A 318 10.00 1.40 14.39
CA GLY A 318 10.89 0.56 13.58
C GLY A 318 11.21 1.19 12.22
N LYS A 319 10.18 1.42 11.39
CA LYS A 319 10.33 1.97 10.03
C LYS A 319 10.94 3.38 10.02
N ALA A 320 10.68 4.19 11.05
CA ALA A 320 11.31 5.49 11.23
C ALA A 320 12.84 5.41 11.37
N PHE A 321 13.33 4.58 12.30
CA PHE A 321 14.77 4.38 12.49
C PHE A 321 15.43 3.63 11.32
N ALA A 322 14.74 2.67 10.72
CA ALA A 322 15.20 1.94 9.54
C ALA A 322 15.52 2.85 8.36
N ARG A 323 14.57 3.73 7.99
CA ARG A 323 14.80 4.75 6.94
C ARG A 323 15.99 5.64 7.29
N ARG A 324 16.02 6.16 8.53
CA ARG A 324 17.07 7.10 8.97
C ARG A 324 18.47 6.48 8.89
N ASN A 325 18.59 5.19 9.18
CA ASN A 325 19.85 4.46 9.18
C ASN A 325 20.08 3.61 7.92
N ARG A 326 19.23 3.76 6.89
CA ARG A 326 19.36 3.10 5.58
C ARG A 326 19.42 1.57 5.65
N TYR A 327 18.57 0.96 6.49
CA TYR A 327 18.30 -0.48 6.46
C TYR A 327 16.80 -0.76 6.29
N GLN A 328 16.45 -2.02 6.04
CA GLN A 328 15.07 -2.50 5.92
C GLN A 328 14.69 -3.36 7.13
N ILE A 329 13.39 -3.42 7.40
CA ILE A 329 12.75 -4.22 8.46
C ILE A 329 11.77 -5.19 7.80
N ASP A 330 11.71 -6.44 8.26
CA ASP A 330 10.63 -7.35 7.89
C ASP A 330 9.46 -7.15 8.88
N SER A 331 8.41 -6.47 8.41
CA SER A 331 7.16 -6.23 9.13
C SER A 331 6.58 -7.50 9.79
N ASN A 332 6.72 -8.65 9.14
CA ASN A 332 6.19 -9.93 9.63
C ASN A 332 7.06 -10.53 10.75
N GLN A 333 8.38 -10.35 10.64
CA GLN A 333 9.33 -10.78 11.67
C GLN A 333 9.22 -9.91 12.93
N GLU A 334 8.96 -8.61 12.79
CA GLU A 334 8.71 -7.74 13.96
C GLU A 334 7.36 -8.05 14.63
N LEU A 335 6.29 -8.32 13.87
CA LEU A 335 5.02 -8.83 14.43
C LEU A 335 5.22 -10.13 15.23
N LEU A 336 5.95 -11.09 14.66
CA LEU A 336 6.29 -12.36 15.32
C LEU A 336 7.15 -12.14 16.58
N THR A 337 8.11 -11.21 16.53
CA THR A 337 9.00 -10.84 17.65
C THR A 337 8.22 -10.18 18.78
N LEU A 338 7.37 -9.21 18.45
CA LEU A 338 6.50 -8.50 19.39
C LEU A 338 5.52 -9.47 20.07
N GLY A 339 4.95 -10.39 19.30
CA GLY A 339 4.06 -11.43 19.82
C GLY A 339 4.76 -12.39 20.77
N LEU A 340 5.87 -13.00 20.36
CA LEU A 340 6.62 -13.95 21.22
C LEU A 340 7.23 -13.28 22.46
N ALA A 341 7.63 -12.01 22.37
CA ALA A 341 8.06 -11.23 23.53
C ALA A 341 6.92 -11.01 24.54
N ASN A 342 5.70 -10.71 24.07
CA ASN A 342 4.51 -10.53 24.91
C ASN A 342 3.99 -11.87 25.48
N VAL A 343 3.89 -12.92 24.67
CA VAL A 343 3.55 -14.27 25.13
C VAL A 343 4.51 -14.70 26.24
N THR A 344 5.83 -14.52 26.05
CA THR A 344 6.80 -14.87 27.10
C THR A 344 6.68 -13.96 28.32
N ALA A 345 6.49 -12.65 28.13
CA ALA A 345 6.33 -11.69 29.23
C ALA A 345 5.21 -12.08 30.20
N SER A 346 4.06 -12.53 29.69
CA SER A 346 2.93 -12.94 30.52
C SER A 346 3.28 -13.99 31.58
N PHE A 347 4.12 -14.98 31.24
CA PHE A 347 4.50 -16.07 32.16
C PHE A 347 5.37 -15.62 33.34
N PHE A 348 6.07 -14.48 33.20
CA PHE A 348 6.91 -13.91 34.26
C PHE A 348 6.24 -12.70 34.93
N GLY A 349 4.91 -12.62 34.87
CA GLY A 349 4.13 -11.53 35.46
C GLY A 349 4.47 -10.14 34.90
N ALA A 350 5.02 -10.07 33.69
CA ALA A 350 5.17 -8.79 32.99
C ALA A 350 3.86 -8.42 32.28
N TYR A 351 3.66 -7.12 32.07
CA TYR A 351 2.56 -6.59 31.27
C TYR A 351 3.03 -6.22 29.86
N ALA A 352 2.08 -5.88 28.99
CA ALA A 352 2.31 -5.72 27.56
C ALA A 352 3.47 -4.76 27.21
N VAL A 353 4.31 -5.20 26.28
CA VAL A 353 5.55 -4.52 25.86
C VAL A 353 5.51 -4.12 24.40
N THR A 354 6.09 -2.97 24.08
CA THR A 354 6.21 -2.46 22.70
C THR A 354 7.47 -1.62 22.52
N GLY A 355 7.73 -1.19 21.28
CA GLY A 355 8.83 -0.31 20.93
C GLY A 355 8.67 1.07 21.56
N SER A 356 9.77 1.69 22.03
CA SER A 356 9.71 3.02 22.66
C SER A 356 10.54 4.05 21.90
N PHE A 357 9.92 5.18 21.52
CA PHE A 357 10.60 6.30 20.83
C PHE A 357 11.80 6.81 21.63
N SER A 358 11.59 7.19 22.89
CA SER A 358 12.63 7.80 23.74
C SER A 358 13.83 6.87 23.94
N ARG A 359 13.58 5.59 24.24
CA ARG A 359 14.65 4.59 24.46
C ARG A 359 15.40 4.30 23.16
N SER A 360 14.69 4.15 22.04
CA SER A 360 15.29 3.91 20.72
C SER A 360 16.08 5.12 20.20
N ALA A 361 15.63 6.35 20.49
CA ALA A 361 16.34 7.58 20.15
C ALA A 361 17.68 7.70 20.86
N VAL A 362 17.75 7.37 22.16
CA VAL A 362 19.00 7.32 22.92
C VAL A 362 19.90 6.20 22.40
N LYS A 363 19.37 4.99 22.17
CA LYS A 363 20.11 3.85 21.60
C LYS A 363 20.76 4.20 20.27
N PHE A 364 20.00 4.85 19.37
CA PHE A 364 20.48 5.38 18.10
C PHE A 364 21.57 6.44 18.28
N GLN A 365 21.38 7.41 19.19
CA GLN A 365 22.34 8.47 19.47
C GLN A 365 23.65 7.99 20.11
N CYS A 366 23.64 6.84 20.80
CA CYS A 366 24.83 6.10 21.22
C CYS A 366 25.49 5.29 20.07
N GLY A 367 25.03 5.45 18.82
CA GLY A 367 25.70 4.91 17.64
C GLY A 367 25.65 3.38 17.51
N VAL A 368 24.60 2.76 18.08
CA VAL A 368 24.36 1.31 18.12
C VAL A 368 24.51 0.64 16.76
N LYS A 369 25.08 -0.57 16.76
CA LYS A 369 25.37 -1.36 15.57
C LYS A 369 24.48 -2.59 15.44
N THR A 370 24.08 -3.24 16.52
CA THR A 370 23.27 -4.47 16.47
C THR A 370 22.17 -4.55 17.53
N PRO A 371 21.23 -5.51 17.42
CA PRO A 371 20.29 -5.82 18.49
C PRO A 371 20.94 -6.22 19.83
N PHE A 372 22.23 -6.60 19.87
CA PHE A 372 22.96 -7.03 21.08
C PHE A 372 22.90 -6.00 22.23
N ALA A 373 22.83 -4.71 21.90
CA ALA A 373 22.61 -3.66 22.91
C ALA A 373 21.34 -3.88 23.75
N GLY A 374 20.30 -4.53 23.20
CA GLY A 374 19.09 -4.92 23.93
C GLY A 374 19.35 -6.02 24.98
N PHE A 375 20.20 -7.00 24.67
CA PHE A 375 20.65 -7.98 25.66
C PHE A 375 21.41 -7.32 26.82
N ILE A 376 22.30 -6.37 26.52
CA ILE A 376 23.01 -5.57 27.54
C ILE A 376 22.03 -4.73 28.39
N THR A 377 21.02 -4.09 27.78
CA THR A 377 19.95 -3.41 28.52
C THR A 377 19.23 -4.35 29.47
N GLY A 378 18.77 -5.52 28.98
CA GLY A 378 18.05 -6.49 29.80
C GLY A 378 18.88 -7.09 30.92
N ALA A 379 20.17 -7.38 30.66
CA ALA A 379 21.11 -7.81 31.69
C ALA A 379 21.31 -6.76 32.79
N LEU A 380 21.35 -5.46 32.45
CA LEU A 380 21.42 -4.39 33.45
C LEU A 380 20.11 -4.28 34.25
N VAL A 381 18.94 -4.50 33.63
CA VAL A 381 17.65 -4.52 34.34
C VAL A 381 17.54 -5.71 35.29
N LEU A 382 18.04 -6.89 34.91
CA LEU A 382 18.16 -8.03 35.83
C LEU A 382 19.08 -7.69 37.01
N LEU A 383 20.25 -7.10 36.75
CA LEU A 383 21.17 -6.63 37.79
C LEU A 383 20.53 -5.54 38.70
N ALA A 384 19.58 -4.76 38.17
CA ALA A 384 18.76 -3.79 38.92
C ALA A 384 17.68 -4.41 39.80
N ILE A 385 17.11 -5.55 39.40
CA ILE A 385 16.12 -6.32 40.18
C ILE A 385 16.79 -7.01 41.38
N PHE A 386 18.04 -7.48 41.23
CA PHE A 386 18.74 -8.22 42.29
C PHE A 386 19.64 -7.37 43.20
N PHE A 387 20.34 -6.35 42.68
CA PHE A 387 21.41 -5.67 43.43
C PHE A 387 21.39 -4.14 43.35
N LEU A 388 21.17 -3.56 42.17
CA LEU A 388 21.39 -2.13 41.96
C LEU A 388 20.18 -1.24 42.31
N THR A 389 19.05 -1.79 42.78
CA THR A 389 17.81 -1.04 43.05
C THR A 389 18.01 0.24 43.89
N PRO A 390 18.80 0.25 44.98
CA PRO A 390 19.05 1.45 45.77
C PRO A 390 19.82 2.55 45.03
N LEU A 391 20.59 2.22 43.99
CA LEU A 391 21.35 3.21 43.20
C LEU A 391 20.42 4.05 42.31
N PHE A 392 19.36 3.44 41.76
CA PHE A 392 18.41 4.12 40.87
C PHE A 392 17.57 5.19 41.58
N PHE A 393 17.49 5.16 42.92
CA PHE A 393 16.83 6.19 43.72
C PHE A 393 17.45 7.58 43.51
N TYR A 394 18.76 7.67 43.26
CA TYR A 394 19.48 8.94 43.18
C TYR A 394 19.50 9.56 41.78
N ILE A 395 18.89 8.94 40.76
CA ILE A 395 18.89 9.47 39.37
C ILE A 395 18.00 10.72 39.30
N PRO A 396 18.53 11.92 38.94
CA PRO A 396 17.72 13.13 38.87
C PRO A 396 16.77 13.11 37.66
N ASP A 397 15.48 13.29 37.91
CA ASP A 397 14.44 13.33 36.89
C ASP A 397 14.70 14.46 35.87
N ALA A 398 15.27 15.58 36.29
CA ALA A 398 15.65 16.69 35.41
C ALA A 398 16.84 16.34 34.48
N ALA A 399 17.84 15.61 34.96
CA ALA A 399 18.97 15.16 34.13
C ALA A 399 18.54 14.06 33.15
N LEU A 400 17.68 13.14 33.59
CA LEU A 400 17.04 12.13 32.75
C LEU A 400 16.19 12.79 31.64
N SER A 401 15.44 13.84 31.99
CA SER A 401 14.65 14.63 31.04
C SER A 401 15.53 15.32 30.00
N ALA A 402 16.65 15.93 30.41
CA ALA A 402 17.62 16.52 29.47
C ALA A 402 18.20 15.48 28.50
N VAL A 403 18.57 14.28 28.98
CA VAL A 403 19.02 13.15 28.16
C VAL A 403 17.98 12.77 27.10
N ILE A 404 16.71 12.64 27.49
CA ILE A 404 15.60 12.30 26.58
C ILE A 404 15.38 13.43 25.55
N MET A 405 15.32 14.70 25.99
CA MET A 405 15.13 15.85 25.11
C MET A 405 16.24 15.98 24.06
N VAL A 406 17.51 15.85 24.46
CA VAL A 406 18.65 15.94 23.52
C VAL A 406 18.68 14.75 22.54
N ALA A 407 18.25 13.57 22.95
CA ALA A 407 18.18 12.43 22.04
C ALA A 407 17.00 12.55 21.05
N VAL A 408 15.80 12.86 21.57
CA VAL A 408 14.54 12.84 20.81
C VAL A 408 14.38 14.05 19.90
N SER A 409 14.84 15.24 20.30
CA SER A 409 14.83 16.44 19.44
C SER A 409 15.48 16.20 18.08
N THR A 410 16.47 15.31 18.00
CA THR A 410 17.11 14.97 16.72
C THR A 410 16.21 14.23 15.73
N LEU A 411 15.04 13.70 16.14
CA LEU A 411 14.05 13.08 15.24
C LEU A 411 13.13 14.11 14.55
N ILE A 412 13.08 15.35 15.05
CA ILE A 412 12.29 16.42 14.45
C ILE A 412 12.86 16.72 13.06
N SER A 413 12.05 16.54 12.01
CA SER A 413 12.48 16.81 10.64
C SER A 413 12.47 18.32 10.36
N PRO A 414 13.47 18.88 9.65
CA PRO A 414 13.54 20.31 9.40
C PRO A 414 12.42 20.76 8.44
N PRO A 415 11.94 22.02 8.53
CA PRO A 415 10.85 22.54 7.68
C PRO A 415 11.09 22.40 6.17
N SER A 416 12.35 22.34 5.73
CA SER A 416 12.72 22.10 4.33
C SER A 416 12.21 20.76 3.77
N VAL A 417 12.05 19.72 4.60
CA VAL A 417 11.49 18.43 4.18
C VAL A 417 9.99 18.55 3.90
N PHE A 418 9.26 19.26 4.77
CA PHE A 418 7.83 19.52 4.57
C PHE A 418 7.58 20.44 3.36
N TYR A 419 8.43 21.46 3.17
CA TYR A 419 8.40 22.31 1.96
C TYR A 419 8.74 21.52 0.68
N GLN A 420 9.64 20.53 0.76
CA GLN A 420 9.91 19.62 -0.36
C GLN A 420 8.68 18.75 -0.69
N PHE A 421 7.93 18.25 0.30
CA PHE A 421 6.66 17.56 0.03
C PHE A 421 5.66 18.48 -0.67
N PHE A 422 5.49 19.72 -0.20
CA PHE A 422 4.59 20.71 -0.82
C PHE A 422 4.96 20.99 -2.28
N LYS A 423 6.26 21.05 -2.61
CA LYS A 423 6.76 21.21 -3.99
C LYS A 423 6.60 19.97 -4.88
N ILE A 424 6.44 18.78 -4.32
CA ILE A 424 6.30 17.53 -5.08
C ILE A 424 4.82 17.19 -5.28
N ASN A 425 4.02 17.17 -4.21
CA ASN A 425 2.61 16.83 -4.27
C ASN A 425 1.87 17.36 -3.03
N LEU A 426 0.81 18.15 -3.24
CA LEU A 426 0.02 18.76 -2.16
C LEU A 426 -0.61 17.70 -1.24
N TRP A 427 -1.08 16.57 -1.77
CA TRP A 427 -1.69 15.50 -0.98
C TRP A 427 -0.68 14.81 -0.06
N ASP A 428 0.54 14.61 -0.56
CA ASP A 428 1.65 14.02 0.18
C ASP A 428 2.08 14.95 1.31
N PHE A 429 2.13 16.27 1.06
CA PHE A 429 2.28 17.28 2.12
C PHE A 429 1.14 17.22 3.15
N LEU A 430 -0.13 17.28 2.71
CA LEU A 430 -1.30 17.23 3.60
C LEU A 430 -1.28 15.96 4.48
N SER A 431 -0.93 14.79 3.94
CA SER A 431 -0.80 13.56 4.72
C SER A 431 0.25 13.66 5.84
N SER A 432 1.36 14.34 5.58
CA SER A 432 2.38 14.61 6.61
C SER A 432 1.91 15.63 7.65
N GLN A 433 1.10 16.62 7.26
CA GLN A 433 0.59 17.65 8.19
C GLN A 433 -0.54 17.12 9.06
N VAL A 434 -1.45 16.29 8.53
CA VAL A 434 -2.46 15.56 9.32
C VAL A 434 -1.76 14.69 10.36
N ALA A 435 -0.77 13.89 9.94
CA ALA A 435 0.00 13.07 10.85
C ALA A 435 0.75 13.91 11.92
N LEU A 436 1.37 15.02 11.54
CA LEU A 436 2.09 15.92 12.45
C LEU A 436 1.17 16.51 13.53
N TRP A 437 0.09 17.18 13.13
CA TRP A 437 -0.72 17.98 14.05
C TRP A 437 -1.62 17.13 14.94
N VAL A 438 -2.18 16.03 14.43
CA VAL A 438 -3.00 15.10 15.25
C VAL A 438 -2.13 14.38 16.29
N THR A 439 -0.86 14.06 15.97
CA THR A 439 0.14 13.51 16.92
C THR A 439 0.50 14.49 18.04
N ILE A 440 0.42 15.80 17.79
CA ILE A 440 0.74 16.85 18.78
C ILE A 440 -0.47 17.19 19.65
N PHE A 441 -1.65 17.41 19.06
CA PHE A 441 -2.80 17.95 19.78
C PHE A 441 -3.77 16.92 20.34
N VAL A 442 -3.81 15.69 19.80
CA VAL A 442 -4.76 14.64 20.22
C VAL A 442 -4.02 13.51 20.95
N SER A 443 -3.44 12.58 20.19
CA SER A 443 -2.63 11.47 20.71
C SER A 443 -1.70 10.93 19.61
N VAL A 444 -0.67 10.19 20.00
CA VAL A 444 0.31 9.63 19.06
C VAL A 444 -0.35 8.55 18.20
N GLU A 445 -1.26 7.79 18.78
CA GLU A 445 -2.01 6.68 18.22
C GLU A 445 -3.01 7.18 17.16
N THR A 446 -3.80 8.20 17.51
CA THR A 446 -4.69 8.87 16.54
C THR A 446 -3.92 9.57 15.44
N GLY A 447 -2.71 10.07 15.73
CA GLY A 447 -1.87 10.78 14.77
C GLY A 447 -1.44 9.91 13.60
N ILE A 448 -0.96 8.70 13.87
CA ILE A 448 -0.63 7.75 12.80
C ILE A 448 -1.87 7.18 12.11
N ALA A 449 -2.93 6.88 12.85
CA ALA A 449 -4.18 6.36 12.27
C ALA A 449 -4.82 7.37 11.30
N ALA A 450 -4.92 8.65 11.68
CA ALA A 450 -5.44 9.71 10.82
C ALA A 450 -4.56 9.96 9.59
N GLY A 451 -3.22 9.95 9.75
CA GLY A 451 -2.29 10.12 8.64
C GLY A 451 -2.39 9.00 7.59
N VAL A 452 -2.40 7.73 8.03
CA VAL A 452 -2.55 6.58 7.12
C VAL A 452 -3.94 6.56 6.50
N GLY A 453 -5.00 6.79 7.30
CA GLY A 453 -6.38 6.84 6.80
C GLY A 453 -6.59 7.91 5.72
N PHE A 454 -6.07 9.12 5.93
CA PHE A 454 -6.10 10.19 4.92
C PHE A 454 -5.38 9.76 3.62
N SER A 455 -4.21 9.13 3.73
CA SER A 455 -3.48 8.64 2.55
C SER A 455 -4.17 7.49 1.83
N LEU A 456 -4.90 6.61 2.53
CA LEU A 456 -5.73 5.58 1.90
C LEU A 456 -6.91 6.20 1.13
N VAL A 457 -7.54 7.24 1.68
CA VAL A 457 -8.60 8.00 0.97
C VAL A 457 -8.02 8.69 -0.27
N VAL A 458 -6.84 9.31 -0.18
CA VAL A 458 -6.15 9.91 -1.35
C VAL A 458 -5.80 8.84 -2.40
N LEU A 459 -5.34 7.65 -1.99
CA LEU A 459 -5.03 6.55 -2.91
C LEU A 459 -6.29 6.08 -3.65
N LEU A 460 -7.38 5.84 -2.91
CA LEU A 460 -8.67 5.45 -3.50
C LEU A 460 -9.21 6.53 -4.45
N PHE A 461 -9.07 7.82 -4.10
CA PHE A 461 -9.48 8.92 -4.96
C PHE A 461 -8.68 8.97 -6.27
N ARG A 462 -7.34 8.80 -6.22
CA ARG A 462 -6.50 8.73 -7.42
C ARG A 462 -6.88 7.55 -8.32
N VAL A 463 -7.16 6.37 -7.75
CA VAL A 463 -7.59 5.19 -8.51
C VAL A 463 -8.98 5.38 -9.13
N ALA A 464 -9.91 6.04 -8.42
CA ALA A 464 -11.29 6.28 -8.87
C ALA A 464 -11.43 7.44 -9.89
N ARG A 465 -10.49 8.38 -9.87
CA ARG A 465 -10.42 9.55 -10.78
C ARG A 465 -9.04 9.64 -11.44
N PRO A 466 -8.68 8.68 -12.32
CA PRO A 466 -7.50 8.79 -13.18
C PRO A 466 -7.73 9.82 -14.28
N ASN A 467 -6.67 10.22 -14.98
CA ASN A 467 -6.80 11.03 -16.19
C ASN A 467 -7.13 10.15 -17.41
N PHE A 468 -7.75 10.77 -18.41
CA PHE A 468 -8.06 10.16 -19.70
C PHE A 468 -7.68 11.15 -20.81
N HIS A 469 -7.13 10.65 -21.91
CA HIS A 469 -6.48 11.47 -22.93
C HIS A 469 -7.01 11.17 -24.32
N VAL A 470 -7.25 12.21 -25.13
CA VAL A 470 -7.63 12.07 -26.55
C VAL A 470 -6.37 12.14 -27.39
N LEU A 471 -6.05 11.06 -28.11
CA LEU A 471 -4.83 11.02 -28.90
C LEU A 471 -5.05 11.61 -30.31
N ARG A 472 -4.08 12.41 -30.75
CA ARG A 472 -3.96 12.96 -32.10
C ARG A 472 -2.64 12.53 -32.73
N GLN A 473 -2.61 12.43 -34.05
CA GLN A 473 -1.44 12.03 -34.81
C GLN A 473 -0.46 13.22 -34.93
N VAL A 474 0.84 12.99 -34.82
CA VAL A 474 1.84 14.04 -35.08
C VAL A 474 2.04 14.20 -36.58
N LYS A 475 1.91 15.44 -37.08
CA LYS A 475 1.95 15.76 -38.53
C LYS A 475 3.21 15.25 -39.24
N ASP A 476 4.37 15.42 -38.61
CA ASP A 476 5.67 14.99 -39.16
C ASP A 476 6.00 13.52 -38.88
N ARG A 477 5.20 12.82 -38.05
CA ARG A 477 5.44 11.43 -37.61
C ARG A 477 4.12 10.64 -37.51
N PRO A 478 3.63 10.08 -38.63
CA PRO A 478 2.32 9.40 -38.68
C PRO A 478 2.23 8.11 -37.85
N ASP A 479 3.35 7.60 -37.36
CA ASP A 479 3.46 6.51 -36.38
C ASP A 479 3.16 6.95 -34.93
N VAL A 480 3.22 8.26 -34.62
CA VAL A 480 3.18 8.78 -33.26
C VAL A 480 1.85 9.45 -32.92
N PHE A 481 1.27 9.02 -31.81
CA PHE A 481 0.01 9.53 -31.27
C PHE A 481 0.20 10.08 -29.84
N ILE A 482 -0.05 11.38 -29.70
CA ILE A 482 0.12 12.16 -28.46
C ILE A 482 -1.19 12.78 -28.01
N ASP A 483 -1.29 13.15 -26.73
CA ASP A 483 -2.34 14.07 -26.30
C ASP A 483 -1.94 15.52 -26.66
N ALA A 484 -2.84 16.22 -27.34
CA ALA A 484 -2.66 17.63 -27.70
C ALA A 484 -2.78 18.58 -26.50
N SER A 485 -3.27 18.14 -25.33
CA SER A 485 -3.28 18.96 -24.10
C SER A 485 -1.91 19.05 -23.42
N VAL A 486 -0.99 18.11 -23.70
CA VAL A 486 0.31 17.99 -23.01
C VAL A 486 1.40 18.85 -23.66
N ASP A 487 1.42 18.95 -24.99
CA ASP A 487 2.45 19.70 -25.73
C ASP A 487 1.84 20.43 -26.93
N SER A 488 1.65 21.74 -26.76
CA SER A 488 1.13 22.63 -27.82
C SER A 488 2.21 23.12 -28.79
N THR A 489 3.43 22.58 -28.75
CA THR A 489 4.52 22.94 -29.69
C THR A 489 4.62 22.01 -30.89
N LEU A 490 3.85 20.91 -30.89
CA LEU A 490 3.81 19.92 -31.96
C LEU A 490 2.54 20.06 -32.80
N ASP A 491 2.69 20.26 -34.11
CA ASP A 491 1.58 20.20 -35.06
C ASP A 491 0.92 18.81 -35.02
N THR A 492 -0.36 18.76 -34.65
CA THR A 492 -1.15 17.52 -34.60
C THR A 492 -2.33 17.52 -35.55
N ILE A 493 -2.60 16.36 -36.13
CA ILE A 493 -3.73 16.08 -37.02
C ILE A 493 -4.76 15.26 -36.21
N PRO A 494 -6.07 15.58 -36.27
CA PRO A 494 -7.10 14.72 -35.69
C PRO A 494 -7.11 13.34 -36.37
N ALA A 495 -7.68 12.33 -35.70
CA ALA A 495 -7.93 11.04 -36.32
C ALA A 495 -8.96 11.17 -37.48
N PRO A 496 -8.98 10.22 -38.44
CA PRO A 496 -9.87 10.28 -39.61
C PRO A 496 -11.36 10.41 -39.26
N HIS A 497 -12.15 11.00 -40.14
CA HIS A 497 -13.57 11.32 -39.89
C HIS A 497 -14.38 10.11 -39.36
N GLY A 498 -14.86 10.23 -38.12
CA GLY A 498 -15.63 9.19 -37.43
C GLY A 498 -14.81 8.16 -36.66
N VAL A 499 -13.48 8.30 -36.63
CA VAL A 499 -12.57 7.49 -35.80
C VAL A 499 -12.08 8.34 -34.62
N LEU A 500 -12.16 7.81 -33.40
CA LEU A 500 -11.62 8.47 -32.20
C LEU A 500 -10.62 7.57 -31.50
N VAL A 501 -9.58 8.16 -30.91
CA VAL A 501 -8.51 7.43 -30.22
C VAL A 501 -8.38 7.94 -28.79
N PHE A 502 -8.45 7.02 -27.82
CA PHE A 502 -8.40 7.36 -26.39
C PHE A 502 -7.34 6.54 -25.65
N ARG A 503 -6.64 7.16 -24.69
CA ARG A 503 -5.70 6.50 -23.77
C ARG A 503 -6.18 6.62 -22.33
N ILE A 504 -6.11 5.50 -21.60
CA ILE A 504 -6.35 5.43 -20.16
C ILE A 504 -4.99 5.39 -19.45
N GLU A 505 -4.80 6.13 -18.34
CA GLU A 505 -3.56 6.05 -17.55
C GLU A 505 -3.53 4.91 -16.50
N GLU A 506 -4.68 4.29 -16.20
CA GLU A 506 -4.85 3.39 -15.06
C GLU A 506 -5.73 2.17 -15.38
N SER A 507 -5.61 1.15 -14.53
CA SER A 507 -6.31 -0.13 -14.54
C SER A 507 -7.84 0.03 -14.46
N THR A 508 -8.56 -0.45 -15.50
CA THR A 508 -10.03 -0.40 -15.58
C THR A 508 -10.68 -1.31 -14.54
N THR A 509 -11.22 -0.72 -13.48
CA THR A 509 -11.69 -1.44 -12.28
C THR A 509 -12.95 -0.79 -11.70
N PHE A 510 -13.62 -1.48 -10.76
CA PHE A 510 -14.88 -1.01 -10.18
C PHE A 510 -14.90 0.46 -9.65
N PRO A 511 -13.79 1.08 -9.16
CA PRO A 511 -13.82 2.46 -8.70
C PRO A 511 -13.84 3.50 -9.82
N ASN A 512 -13.39 3.16 -11.03
CA ASN A 512 -13.14 4.12 -12.12
C ASN A 512 -13.84 3.81 -13.45
N THR A 513 -14.31 2.57 -13.66
CA THR A 513 -14.83 2.19 -14.98
C THR A 513 -16.07 2.98 -15.41
N GLU A 514 -16.88 3.46 -14.47
CA GLU A 514 -18.02 4.32 -14.78
C GLU A 514 -17.56 5.71 -15.23
N THR A 515 -16.62 6.31 -14.50
CA THR A 515 -15.99 7.59 -14.90
C THR A 515 -15.34 7.50 -16.28
N PHE A 516 -14.65 6.39 -16.57
CA PHE A 516 -14.05 6.12 -17.88
C PHE A 516 -15.12 5.98 -18.98
N LYS A 517 -16.16 5.16 -18.75
CA LYS A 517 -17.27 4.93 -19.69
C LYS A 517 -17.98 6.25 -20.02
N THR A 518 -18.37 7.02 -19.00
CA THR A 518 -19.00 8.34 -19.19
C THR A 518 -18.09 9.28 -19.96
N TRP A 519 -16.80 9.36 -19.61
CA TRP A 519 -15.86 10.25 -20.30
C TRP A 519 -15.70 9.89 -21.79
N VAL A 520 -15.52 8.62 -22.15
CA VAL A 520 -15.42 8.20 -23.57
C VAL A 520 -16.68 8.55 -24.36
N VAL A 521 -17.85 8.35 -23.74
CA VAL A 521 -19.15 8.65 -24.34
C VAL A 521 -19.33 10.16 -24.54
N ASP A 522 -19.07 10.97 -23.51
CA ASP A 522 -19.12 12.43 -23.58
C ASP A 522 -18.13 12.99 -24.62
N GLU A 523 -16.91 12.46 -24.68
CA GLU A 523 -15.89 12.89 -25.65
C GLU A 523 -16.29 12.52 -27.08
N THR A 524 -16.96 11.38 -27.26
CA THR A 524 -17.52 10.96 -28.56
C THR A 524 -18.63 11.89 -29.03
N TYR A 525 -19.52 12.32 -28.14
CA TYR A 525 -20.63 13.23 -28.45
C TYR A 525 -20.20 14.65 -28.86
N LYS A 526 -19.03 15.11 -28.40
CA LYS A 526 -18.46 16.41 -28.81
C LYS A 526 -18.06 16.44 -30.29
N TYR A 527 -17.59 15.32 -30.82
CA TYR A 527 -16.90 15.26 -32.11
C TYR A 527 -17.59 14.39 -33.17
N THR A 528 -18.71 13.75 -32.84
CA THR A 528 -19.50 12.95 -33.79
C THR A 528 -21.00 13.24 -33.68
N ARG A 529 -21.74 12.93 -34.75
CA ARG A 529 -23.21 13.00 -34.82
C ARG A 529 -23.87 11.66 -34.47
N PHE A 530 -25.09 11.73 -33.94
CA PHE A 530 -25.92 10.54 -33.72
C PHE A 530 -26.28 9.89 -35.06
N GLY A 531 -26.11 8.57 -35.17
CA GLY A 531 -26.37 7.81 -36.40
C GLY A 531 -27.70 7.05 -36.41
N GLY A 532 -28.35 6.89 -35.26
CA GLY A 532 -29.57 6.09 -35.12
C GLY A 532 -30.84 6.82 -35.54
N LYS A 533 -31.98 6.15 -35.36
CA LYS A 533 -33.31 6.73 -35.56
C LYS A 533 -33.68 7.57 -34.32
N VAL A 534 -34.04 8.84 -34.53
CA VAL A 534 -34.54 9.70 -33.44
C VAL A 534 -35.84 9.11 -32.88
N LYS A 535 -35.83 8.76 -31.59
CA LYS A 535 -36.98 8.17 -30.89
C LYS A 535 -38.13 9.16 -30.76
N SER A 536 -39.34 8.69 -31.04
CA SER A 536 -40.57 9.46 -30.81
C SER A 536 -40.79 9.73 -29.32
N ALA A 537 -41.65 10.69 -28.99
CA ALA A 537 -41.95 11.07 -27.61
C ALA A 537 -42.49 9.90 -26.75
N THR A 538 -43.04 8.85 -27.37
CA THR A 538 -43.51 7.62 -26.71
C THR A 538 -42.45 6.52 -26.59
N GLU A 539 -41.32 6.64 -27.31
CA GLU A 539 -40.19 5.70 -27.29
C GLU A 539 -38.99 6.23 -26.46
N ARG A 540 -38.95 7.55 -26.19
CA ARG A 540 -37.96 8.18 -25.28
C ARG A 540 -38.17 7.70 -23.84
N LEU A 541 -37.08 7.55 -23.09
CA LEU A 541 -37.17 7.22 -21.65
C LEU A 541 -37.52 8.49 -20.84
N TRP A 542 -38.08 8.31 -19.64
CA TRP A 542 -38.46 9.41 -18.75
C TRP A 542 -37.29 10.27 -18.24
N SER A 543 -36.05 9.80 -18.44
CA SER A 543 -34.80 10.44 -18.05
C SER A 543 -33.87 10.71 -19.26
N ASP A 544 -34.43 10.86 -20.45
CA ASP A 544 -33.70 10.98 -21.72
C ASP A 544 -33.29 12.44 -22.03
N ASP A 545 -32.54 13.06 -21.11
CA ASP A 545 -31.99 14.43 -21.23
C ASP A 545 -30.79 14.51 -22.21
N LEU A 546 -30.53 13.44 -22.96
CA LEU A 546 -29.34 13.25 -23.80
C LEU A 546 -29.14 14.39 -24.82
N GLU A 547 -30.23 14.86 -25.43
CA GLU A 547 -30.23 15.96 -26.40
C GLU A 547 -29.70 17.28 -25.80
N ILE A 548 -30.04 17.54 -24.53
CA ILE A 548 -29.60 18.74 -23.78
C ILE A 548 -28.12 18.58 -23.38
N HIS A 549 -27.73 17.40 -22.90
CA HIS A 549 -26.36 17.08 -22.50
C HIS A 549 -25.38 17.18 -23.67
N ILE A 550 -25.69 16.56 -24.81
CA ILE A 550 -24.89 16.64 -26.05
C ILE A 550 -24.72 18.08 -26.51
N ARG A 551 -25.78 18.89 -26.47
CA ARG A 551 -25.72 20.32 -26.83
C ARG A 551 -24.79 21.10 -25.90
N GLY A 552 -24.85 20.85 -24.59
CA GLY A 552 -23.94 21.44 -23.61
C GLY A 552 -22.48 21.05 -23.84
N LEU A 553 -22.21 19.76 -24.06
CA LEU A 553 -20.87 19.24 -24.37
C LEU A 553 -20.27 19.89 -25.62
N ARG A 554 -21.05 20.04 -26.70
CA ARG A 554 -20.60 20.67 -27.94
C ARG A 554 -20.34 22.18 -27.76
N GLN A 555 -21.16 22.90 -26.98
CA GLN A 555 -20.89 24.30 -26.61
C GLN A 555 -19.64 24.47 -25.75
N ILE A 556 -19.26 23.48 -24.94
CA ILE A 556 -17.99 23.47 -24.19
C ILE A 556 -16.81 23.18 -25.13
N ALA A 557 -16.95 22.23 -26.07
CA ALA A 557 -15.87 21.80 -26.97
C ALA A 557 -15.55 22.80 -28.10
N HIS A 558 -16.58 23.47 -28.64
CA HIS A 558 -16.47 24.35 -29.81
C HIS A 558 -16.82 25.82 -29.50
N GLY A 559 -17.05 26.15 -28.23
CA GLY A 559 -17.36 27.50 -27.75
C GLY A 559 -18.87 27.82 -27.72
N THR A 560 -19.27 28.68 -26.78
CA THR A 560 -20.67 29.01 -26.47
C THR A 560 -21.43 29.76 -27.57
N GLY A 561 -20.72 30.28 -28.58
CA GLY A 561 -21.30 30.90 -29.78
C GLY A 561 -21.33 29.98 -31.01
N SER A 562 -20.91 28.72 -30.90
CA SER A 562 -20.90 27.79 -32.04
C SER A 562 -22.31 27.34 -32.43
N ASN A 563 -22.62 27.45 -33.72
CA ASN A 563 -23.87 26.97 -34.33
C ASN A 563 -23.70 25.57 -34.96
N ILE A 564 -22.77 24.76 -34.47
CA ILE A 564 -22.49 23.42 -35.00
C ILE A 564 -23.69 22.51 -34.76
N THR A 565 -24.27 22.01 -35.85
CA THR A 565 -25.38 21.06 -35.83
C THR A 565 -24.87 19.62 -35.93
N ASP A 566 -25.74 18.62 -35.74
CA ASP A 566 -25.39 17.23 -36.03
C ASP A 566 -24.98 17.03 -37.50
N ASP A 567 -25.52 17.81 -38.45
CA ASP A 567 -25.16 17.69 -39.87
C ASP A 567 -23.75 18.20 -40.21
N ASP A 568 -23.10 18.93 -39.30
CA ASP A 568 -21.74 19.44 -39.47
C ASP A 568 -20.67 18.52 -38.84
N LEU A 569 -21.07 17.44 -38.15
CA LEU A 569 -20.18 16.49 -37.48
C LEU A 569 -20.17 15.11 -38.19
N PRO A 570 -19.02 14.40 -38.22
CA PRO A 570 -18.95 13.07 -38.82
C PRO A 570 -19.75 12.03 -38.01
N ARG A 571 -20.31 11.02 -38.68
CA ARG A 571 -20.89 9.84 -38.01
C ARG A 571 -19.79 9.05 -37.32
N LEU A 572 -20.04 8.55 -36.11
CA LEU A 572 -19.15 7.59 -35.45
C LEU A 572 -19.01 6.29 -36.29
N ARG A 573 -17.77 5.85 -36.53
CA ARG A 573 -17.41 4.62 -37.26
C ARG A 573 -16.56 3.68 -36.41
N ALA A 574 -15.63 4.21 -35.61
CA ALA A 574 -14.78 3.39 -34.75
C ALA A 574 -14.24 4.14 -33.53
N VAL A 575 -13.93 3.39 -32.46
CA VAL A 575 -13.14 3.86 -31.32
C VAL A 575 -11.94 2.94 -31.11
N VAL A 576 -10.76 3.54 -30.97
CA VAL A 576 -9.50 2.85 -30.66
C VAL A 576 -9.09 3.16 -29.23
N LEU A 577 -8.98 2.14 -28.38
CA LEU A 577 -8.59 2.26 -26.98
C LEU A 577 -7.13 1.81 -26.79
N ASP A 578 -6.25 2.74 -26.43
CA ASP A 578 -4.87 2.47 -26.03
C ASP A 578 -4.83 1.99 -24.57
N PHE A 579 -4.57 0.69 -24.43
CA PHE A 579 -4.53 -0.06 -23.18
C PHE A 579 -3.09 -0.31 -22.67
N SER A 580 -2.09 0.40 -23.20
CA SER A 580 -0.68 0.26 -22.80
C SER A 580 -0.44 0.40 -21.29
N ALA A 581 -1.13 1.32 -20.62
CA ALA A 581 -1.06 1.52 -19.17
C ALA A 581 -2.09 0.68 -18.36
N VAL A 582 -2.99 -0.06 -19.02
CA VAL A 582 -4.03 -0.86 -18.34
C VAL A 582 -3.40 -2.17 -17.84
N ASN A 583 -2.94 -2.16 -16.59
CA ASN A 583 -2.22 -3.28 -15.97
C ASN A 583 -3.13 -4.44 -15.52
N ASN A 584 -4.40 -4.16 -15.23
CA ASN A 584 -5.36 -5.15 -14.72
C ASN A 584 -6.80 -4.72 -15.04
N ILE A 585 -7.69 -5.68 -15.22
CA ILE A 585 -9.15 -5.46 -15.34
C ILE A 585 -9.87 -6.39 -14.34
N ASP A 586 -10.93 -5.90 -13.71
CA ASP A 586 -11.85 -6.71 -12.88
C ASP A 586 -13.19 -6.97 -13.58
N SER A 587 -14.09 -7.74 -12.97
CA SER A 587 -15.39 -8.09 -13.57
C SER A 587 -16.27 -6.87 -13.87
N THR A 588 -16.17 -5.81 -13.06
CA THR A 588 -16.95 -4.59 -13.23
C THR A 588 -16.36 -3.74 -14.35
N GLY A 589 -15.02 -3.63 -14.40
CA GLY A 589 -14.32 -3.00 -15.52
C GLY A 589 -14.58 -3.68 -16.86
N LEU A 590 -14.59 -5.01 -16.87
CA LEU A 590 -14.93 -5.80 -18.06
C LEU A 590 -16.39 -5.58 -18.50
N GLN A 591 -17.35 -5.57 -17.57
CA GLN A 591 -18.75 -5.25 -17.89
C GLN A 591 -18.88 -3.84 -18.46
N GLY A 592 -18.18 -2.86 -17.87
CA GLY A 592 -18.15 -1.48 -18.34
C GLY A 592 -17.66 -1.33 -19.79
N LEU A 593 -16.78 -2.24 -20.27
CA LEU A 593 -16.36 -2.29 -21.68
C LEU A 593 -17.41 -2.90 -22.60
N PHE A 594 -18.20 -3.88 -22.15
CA PHE A 594 -19.36 -4.37 -22.91
C PHE A 594 -20.45 -3.29 -23.00
N ASP A 595 -20.78 -2.64 -21.88
CA ASP A 595 -21.74 -1.53 -21.83
C ASP A 595 -21.31 -0.40 -22.78
N LEU A 596 -20.03 0.00 -22.72
CA LEU A 596 -19.44 1.02 -23.59
C LEU A 596 -19.57 0.64 -25.08
N ARG A 597 -19.30 -0.62 -25.43
CA ARG A 597 -19.40 -1.10 -26.81
C ARG A 597 -20.83 -0.99 -27.34
N GLU A 598 -21.83 -1.43 -26.59
CA GLU A 598 -23.22 -1.36 -27.04
C GLU A 598 -23.74 0.08 -27.07
N ILE A 599 -23.43 0.92 -26.08
CA ILE A 599 -23.79 2.35 -26.07
C ILE A 599 -23.25 3.06 -27.33
N LEU A 600 -21.96 2.86 -27.66
CA LEU A 600 -21.35 3.48 -28.83
C LEU A 600 -21.88 2.90 -30.16
N LYS A 601 -22.18 1.60 -30.21
CA LYS A 601 -22.78 0.92 -31.37
C LYS A 601 -24.20 1.43 -31.66
N ASP A 602 -25.00 1.63 -30.61
CA ASP A 602 -26.36 2.15 -30.72
C ASP A 602 -26.33 3.66 -31.05
N TYR A 603 -25.40 4.44 -30.49
CA TYR A 603 -25.16 5.84 -30.88
C TYR A 603 -24.71 5.97 -32.35
N ALA A 604 -23.85 5.06 -32.81
CA ALA A 604 -23.47 4.94 -34.23
C ALA A 604 -24.63 4.46 -35.13
N GLY A 605 -25.80 4.12 -34.56
CA GLY A 605 -27.03 3.76 -35.28
C GLY A 605 -27.04 2.38 -35.93
N VAL A 606 -26.12 1.49 -35.54
CA VAL A 606 -25.99 0.15 -36.13
C VAL A 606 -27.22 -0.73 -35.86
N ALA A 607 -27.92 -0.48 -34.73
CA ALA A 607 -29.14 -1.21 -34.35
C ALA A 607 -30.34 -0.89 -35.27
N ASP A 608 -30.53 0.38 -35.63
CA ASP A 608 -31.61 0.82 -36.54
C ASP A 608 -31.31 0.52 -38.02
N TYR A 609 -30.03 0.50 -38.37
CA TYR A 609 -29.54 0.52 -39.75
C TYR A 609 -28.34 -0.43 -39.94
N PRO A 610 -28.59 -1.74 -40.14
CA PRO A 610 -27.53 -2.76 -40.20
C PRO A 610 -26.49 -2.62 -41.32
N GLN A 611 -26.73 -1.71 -42.29
CA GLN A 611 -25.76 -1.37 -43.33
C GLN A 611 -24.61 -0.46 -42.84
N TYR A 612 -24.75 0.18 -41.67
CA TYR A 612 -23.65 0.92 -41.05
C TYR A 612 -22.96 0.04 -40.00
N PHE A 613 -21.65 0.26 -39.82
CA PHE A 613 -20.83 -0.50 -38.90
C PHE A 613 -20.24 0.39 -37.80
N PHE A 614 -19.95 -0.24 -36.66
CA PHE A 614 -19.17 0.34 -35.57
C PHE A 614 -18.14 -0.70 -35.10
N GLU A 615 -16.86 -0.31 -35.01
CA GLU A 615 -15.80 -1.17 -34.49
C GLU A 615 -15.15 -0.57 -33.22
N LEU A 616 -15.04 -1.37 -32.17
CA LEU A 616 -14.26 -1.06 -30.97
C LEU A 616 -12.94 -1.83 -31.00
N HIS A 617 -11.83 -1.12 -31.11
CA HIS A 617 -10.48 -1.66 -31.19
C HIS A 617 -9.70 -1.43 -29.90
N PHE A 618 -8.77 -2.32 -29.60
CA PHE A 618 -7.89 -2.26 -28.43
C PHE A 618 -6.44 -2.42 -28.87
N VAL A 619 -5.56 -1.49 -28.47
CA VAL A 619 -4.14 -1.45 -28.86
C VAL A 619 -3.24 -1.39 -27.64
N GLY A 620 -1.98 -1.82 -27.76
CA GLY A 620 -1.00 -1.81 -26.65
C GLY A 620 -1.29 -2.78 -25.48
N ILE A 621 -2.29 -3.65 -25.59
CA ILE A 621 -2.84 -4.48 -24.50
C ILE A 621 -1.78 -5.37 -23.82
N GLN A 622 -1.65 -5.30 -22.50
CA GLN A 622 -0.77 -6.20 -21.74
C GLN A 622 -1.28 -7.66 -21.75
N ALA A 623 -0.38 -8.63 -21.85
CA ALA A 623 -0.72 -10.05 -22.07
C ALA A 623 -1.67 -10.67 -21.03
N ASN A 624 -1.61 -10.22 -19.77
CA ASN A 624 -2.54 -10.67 -18.71
C ASN A 624 -3.94 -10.07 -18.85
N VAL A 625 -4.08 -8.89 -19.47
CA VAL A 625 -5.36 -8.25 -19.77
C VAL A 625 -5.91 -8.80 -21.08
N LEU A 626 -5.08 -8.98 -22.12
CA LEU A 626 -5.46 -9.62 -23.38
C LEU A 626 -6.17 -10.96 -23.12
N ARG A 627 -5.58 -11.82 -22.27
CA ARG A 627 -6.19 -13.10 -21.88
C ARG A 627 -7.58 -12.96 -21.24
N ILE A 628 -7.86 -11.88 -20.51
CA ILE A 628 -9.19 -11.63 -19.91
C ILE A 628 -10.19 -11.20 -20.99
N LEU A 629 -9.77 -10.38 -21.95
CA LEU A 629 -10.59 -9.94 -23.09
C LEU A 629 -10.88 -11.09 -24.07
N GLU A 630 -9.92 -11.98 -24.30
CA GLU A 630 -10.10 -13.21 -25.09
C GLU A 630 -11.09 -14.18 -24.42
N LEU A 631 -10.93 -14.42 -23.10
CA LEU A 631 -11.80 -15.32 -22.33
C LEU A 631 -13.23 -14.78 -22.16
N SER A 632 -13.44 -13.47 -22.29
CA SER A 632 -14.78 -12.88 -22.29
C SER A 632 -15.43 -12.84 -23.67
N GLY A 633 -14.66 -13.01 -24.75
CA GLY A 633 -15.13 -12.86 -26.12
C GLY A 633 -15.46 -11.41 -26.52
N ILE A 634 -15.00 -10.40 -25.76
CA ILE A 634 -15.15 -8.99 -26.15
C ILE A 634 -14.24 -8.64 -27.33
N THR A 635 -13.06 -9.26 -27.41
CA THR A 635 -12.15 -9.22 -28.55
C THR A 635 -12.24 -10.52 -29.37
N ARG A 636 -11.83 -10.44 -30.64
CA ARG A 636 -11.52 -11.60 -31.49
C ARG A 636 -10.12 -11.37 -32.08
N PRO A 637 -9.24 -12.38 -32.16
CA PRO A 637 -7.93 -12.21 -32.78
C PRO A 637 -8.09 -11.90 -34.27
N VAL A 638 -7.49 -10.79 -34.72
CA VAL A 638 -7.49 -10.40 -36.14
C VAL A 638 -6.44 -11.25 -36.85
N GLY A 639 -6.90 -12.23 -37.65
CA GLY A 639 -6.00 -13.09 -38.42
C GLY A 639 -5.20 -12.33 -39.49
N PRO A 640 -3.98 -12.78 -39.84
CA PRO A 640 -3.06 -12.05 -40.73
C PRO A 640 -3.60 -11.78 -42.15
N ILE A 641 -4.64 -12.50 -42.58
CA ILE A 641 -5.38 -12.28 -43.82
C ILE A 641 -5.89 -10.81 -43.92
N ALA A 642 -6.18 -10.15 -42.79
CA ALA A 642 -6.63 -8.76 -42.77
C ALA A 642 -5.58 -7.75 -43.25
N LEU A 643 -4.28 -8.05 -43.13
CA LEU A 643 -3.18 -7.21 -43.63
C LEU A 643 -2.85 -7.51 -45.10
N GLN A 644 -3.19 -8.71 -45.59
CA GLN A 644 -2.75 -9.23 -46.88
C GLN A 644 -3.46 -8.61 -48.10
N LYS A 645 -4.54 -7.83 -47.88
CA LYS A 645 -5.25 -7.10 -48.95
C LYS A 645 -4.69 -5.72 -49.29
N VAL A 646 -3.63 -5.27 -48.61
CA VAL A 646 -2.93 -4.03 -48.96
C VAL A 646 -1.83 -4.32 -49.99
N GLN A 647 -2.23 -4.77 -51.19
CA GLN A 647 -1.34 -4.80 -52.34
C GLN A 647 -1.64 -3.60 -53.25
N VAL A 648 -0.63 -2.73 -53.30
CA VAL A 648 -0.34 -1.66 -54.27
C VAL A 648 -1.22 -1.70 -55.54
N LEU A 649 -2.11 -0.71 -55.68
CA LEU A 649 -2.59 -0.28 -56.99
C LEU A 649 -1.46 0.53 -57.65
N GLU A 650 -0.60 -0.16 -58.39
CA GLU A 650 0.51 0.47 -59.11
C GLU A 650 -0.03 1.24 -60.33
N HIS A 651 0.59 2.37 -60.67
CA HIS A 651 0.09 3.26 -61.73
C HIS A 651 0.37 2.68 -63.13
N ASP A 652 -0.63 2.70 -64.01
CA ASP A 652 -0.54 2.17 -65.38
C ASP A 652 0.02 3.22 -66.35
N ASP A 653 1.32 3.53 -66.21
CA ASP A 653 2.08 4.39 -67.13
C ASP A 653 2.65 3.55 -68.30
N GLY A 654 1.90 3.47 -69.39
CA GLY A 654 2.18 2.54 -70.48
C GLY A 654 3.24 3.00 -71.51
N SER A 655 3.98 2.03 -72.07
CA SER A 655 4.57 2.15 -73.42
C SER A 655 4.88 0.79 -74.08
N ASN A 656 4.49 0.67 -75.36
CA ASN A 656 5.09 -0.11 -76.47
C ASN A 656 6.00 -1.33 -76.15
N SER A 657 5.85 -2.52 -76.77
CA SER A 657 5.29 -2.82 -78.11
C SER A 657 5.33 -4.34 -78.45
N HIS A 658 4.77 -4.71 -79.62
CA HIS A 658 4.97 -5.98 -80.36
C HIS A 658 4.48 -7.29 -79.68
N SER A 659 3.28 -7.81 -80.04
CA SER A 659 3.01 -8.75 -81.16
C SER A 659 3.25 -10.24 -80.81
N THR A 660 2.43 -11.22 -81.16
CA THR A 660 1.38 -11.31 -82.20
C THR A 660 0.12 -12.04 -81.71
N SER A 661 -0.97 -11.94 -82.49
CA SER A 661 -2.21 -12.73 -82.38
C SER A 661 -2.28 -13.72 -83.59
N PRO A 662 -3.27 -14.64 -83.78
CA PRO A 662 -4.70 -14.46 -83.49
C PRO A 662 -5.53 -15.68 -82.98
N LEU A 663 -6.66 -15.32 -82.37
CA LEU A 663 -8.01 -15.93 -82.46
C LEU A 663 -8.17 -17.43 -82.75
N SER A 664 -8.85 -18.10 -81.82
CA SER A 664 -9.55 -19.37 -82.03
C SER A 664 -10.78 -19.24 -82.94
N ARG A 665 -11.02 -20.21 -83.83
CA ARG A 665 -12.40 -20.57 -84.24
C ARG A 665 -12.52 -22.01 -84.74
N ALA A 666 -13.33 -22.79 -84.01
CA ALA A 666 -14.04 -24.03 -84.38
C ALA A 666 -13.44 -25.01 -85.41
N SER A 667 -13.24 -26.27 -84.98
CA SER A 667 -14.23 -27.32 -85.32
C SER A 667 -14.05 -28.61 -84.50
N THR A 668 -15.19 -29.28 -84.27
CA THR A 668 -15.43 -30.72 -84.02
C THR A 668 -14.24 -31.67 -83.77
N ASN A 669 -14.35 -32.48 -82.71
CA ASN A 669 -14.76 -33.87 -82.95
C ASN A 669 -15.51 -34.53 -81.78
N ASN A 670 -16.27 -35.59 -82.10
CA ASN A 670 -17.18 -36.30 -81.20
C ASN A 670 -16.51 -37.45 -80.44
N ASN A 671 -16.98 -37.69 -79.20
CA ASN A 671 -17.26 -39.00 -78.56
C ASN A 671 -17.41 -38.78 -77.03
N GLY A 672 -18.42 -39.29 -76.33
CA GLY A 672 -19.60 -40.03 -76.77
C GLY A 672 -20.22 -40.77 -75.57
N GLY A 673 -21.48 -40.50 -75.22
CA GLY A 673 -22.16 -41.12 -74.08
C GLY A 673 -23.38 -40.32 -73.62
N GLU A 674 -24.58 -40.78 -73.98
CA GLU A 674 -25.86 -40.17 -73.58
C GLU A 674 -26.31 -40.65 -72.19
N ILE A 675 -27.00 -39.79 -71.45
CA ILE A 675 -27.97 -40.20 -70.41
C ILE A 675 -29.26 -39.41 -70.65
N ARG A 676 -30.42 -40.09 -70.62
CA ARG A 676 -31.75 -39.52 -70.87
C ARG A 676 -32.45 -39.07 -69.59
N LEU A 677 -33.36 -38.12 -69.74
CA LEU A 677 -34.45 -37.79 -68.80
C LEU A 677 -35.70 -38.62 -69.15
N GLN A 678 -36.53 -38.95 -68.15
CA GLN A 678 -38.00 -38.96 -68.26
C GLN A 678 -38.72 -39.13 -66.90
N ASP A 679 -39.31 -38.04 -66.43
CA ASP A 679 -40.75 -37.80 -66.14
C ASP A 679 -41.59 -38.62 -65.11
N ILE A 680 -42.58 -37.91 -64.54
CA ILE A 680 -43.93 -38.33 -64.06
C ILE A 680 -44.12 -38.86 -62.60
N GLU A 681 -44.74 -37.99 -61.76
CA GLU A 681 -45.97 -38.15 -60.91
C GLU A 681 -46.05 -39.26 -59.81
N SER A 682 -46.96 -39.30 -58.81
CA SER A 682 -47.78 -38.34 -57.99
C SER A 682 -48.55 -39.19 -56.91
N ASP A 683 -49.38 -38.75 -55.94
CA ASP A 683 -49.83 -37.46 -55.33
C ASP A 683 -50.36 -37.72 -53.88
N ASP A 684 -51.26 -36.87 -53.33
CA ASP A 684 -52.06 -36.99 -52.08
C ASP A 684 -51.32 -36.92 -50.71
N GLY A 685 -51.87 -36.33 -49.62
CA GLY A 685 -53.12 -35.56 -49.50
C GLY A 685 -53.58 -35.25 -48.05
N SER A 686 -54.48 -34.28 -47.90
CA SER A 686 -55.35 -33.97 -46.73
C SER A 686 -54.85 -33.19 -45.49
N GLU A 687 -55.78 -32.37 -44.98
CA GLU A 687 -55.66 -31.18 -44.14
C GLU A 687 -55.82 -31.35 -42.60
N LEU A 688 -55.44 -30.30 -41.86
CA LEU A 688 -56.13 -29.67 -40.71
C LEU A 688 -56.88 -30.53 -39.64
N ARG A 689 -56.49 -30.35 -38.36
CA ARG A 689 -57.46 -29.97 -37.29
C ARG A 689 -56.85 -29.35 -36.03
N LYS A 690 -57.72 -28.89 -35.12
CA LYS A 690 -57.42 -28.10 -33.90
C LYS A 690 -57.67 -28.92 -32.60
N ALA A 691 -57.15 -28.36 -31.50
CA ALA A 691 -57.74 -28.28 -30.15
C ALA A 691 -57.32 -29.29 -29.06
N ASP A 692 -56.61 -28.75 -28.07
CA ASP A 692 -56.93 -28.77 -26.62
C ASP A 692 -56.86 -30.11 -25.82
N GLY A 693 -56.77 -30.02 -24.49
CA GLY A 693 -57.01 -31.18 -23.59
C GLY A 693 -55.85 -31.72 -22.73
N SER A 694 -55.33 -30.91 -21.81
CA SER A 694 -55.03 -31.24 -20.40
C SER A 694 -54.41 -32.61 -19.95
N ASP A 695 -53.29 -32.49 -19.21
CA ASP A 695 -53.01 -33.12 -17.88
C ASP A 695 -52.29 -34.50 -17.74
N LYS A 696 -51.52 -34.62 -16.63
CA LYS A 696 -50.91 -35.81 -15.97
C LYS A 696 -49.87 -36.69 -16.71
N GLY A 697 -48.59 -36.35 -16.46
CA GLY A 697 -47.72 -37.15 -15.56
C GLY A 697 -47.18 -38.51 -16.01
N GLY A 698 -45.86 -38.60 -16.23
CA GLY A 698 -45.13 -39.85 -16.40
C GLY A 698 -43.63 -39.70 -16.08
N SER A 699 -43.08 -40.62 -15.28
CA SER A 699 -41.64 -40.66 -14.97
C SER A 699 -40.83 -41.21 -16.15
N PHE A 700 -39.63 -40.67 -16.39
CA PHE A 700 -38.58 -41.37 -17.12
C PHE A 700 -37.24 -41.33 -16.39
N ILE A 701 -36.52 -42.44 -16.49
CA ILE A 701 -35.28 -42.73 -15.78
C ILE A 701 -34.10 -42.36 -16.68
N VAL A 702 -33.09 -41.68 -16.12
CA VAL A 702 -31.79 -41.47 -16.78
C VAL A 702 -30.84 -42.59 -16.32
N GLU A 703 -30.51 -43.49 -17.24
CA GLU A 703 -29.56 -44.57 -16.99
C GLU A 703 -28.11 -44.07 -16.98
N SER A 704 -27.22 -44.76 -16.25
CA SER A 704 -25.88 -44.26 -15.94
C SER A 704 -24.76 -45.18 -16.44
N THR A 705 -23.94 -44.66 -17.36
CA THR A 705 -22.62 -45.23 -17.69
C THR A 705 -21.51 -44.33 -17.16
N LYS A 706 -20.85 -44.78 -16.09
CA LYS A 706 -19.58 -44.20 -15.62
C LYS A 706 -18.45 -44.69 -16.54
N GLU A 707 -17.45 -43.84 -16.76
CA GLU A 707 -16.14 -44.06 -16.12
C GLU A 707 -15.25 -42.80 -16.17
N ARG A 708 -14.17 -42.79 -15.36
CA ARG A 708 -13.18 -41.70 -15.29
C ARG A 708 -11.77 -42.32 -15.31
N PRO A 709 -10.81 -41.78 -16.07
CA PRO A 709 -9.40 -42.02 -15.79
C PRO A 709 -8.97 -41.26 -14.51
N ALA A 710 -8.05 -41.85 -13.75
CA ALA A 710 -7.49 -41.27 -12.53
C ALA A 710 -6.22 -40.45 -12.81
N PRO A 711 -5.85 -39.47 -11.96
CA PRO A 711 -4.70 -38.61 -12.21
C PRO A 711 -3.39 -39.20 -11.65
N GLY A 712 -2.38 -39.32 -12.52
CA GLY A 712 -0.98 -39.45 -12.11
C GLY A 712 -0.29 -40.70 -12.62
N ASP A 713 0.38 -40.56 -13.76
CA ASP A 713 1.62 -41.29 -14.03
C ASP A 713 2.51 -40.48 -15.01
N ILE A 714 3.69 -41.00 -15.36
CA ILE A 714 4.75 -40.34 -16.16
C ILE A 714 5.50 -39.26 -15.36
N GLY A 715 6.40 -39.74 -14.49
CA GLY A 715 7.57 -38.97 -14.05
C GLY A 715 8.64 -38.87 -15.15
N ALA A 716 9.60 -37.95 -14.99
CA ALA A 716 10.60 -37.67 -16.02
C ALA A 716 11.74 -38.69 -16.10
N ALA A 717 12.16 -39.00 -17.33
CA ALA A 717 13.50 -39.47 -17.67
C ALA A 717 14.02 -38.65 -18.87
N ALA A 718 15.32 -38.44 -18.96
CA ALA A 718 15.97 -37.60 -19.97
C ALA A 718 17.12 -38.34 -20.66
N LEU A 719 17.84 -37.63 -21.55
CA LEU A 719 18.94 -38.07 -22.42
C LEU A 719 18.48 -38.70 -23.75
N SER A 720 19.14 -38.47 -24.90
CA SER A 720 19.50 -37.22 -25.61
C SER A 720 20.35 -37.56 -26.84
N ILE A 721 20.50 -36.62 -27.78
CA ILE A 721 21.51 -36.62 -28.87
C ILE A 721 21.28 -37.66 -29.99
N ASN A 722 20.59 -37.21 -31.04
CA ASN A 722 21.10 -37.12 -32.41
C ASN A 722 20.07 -36.32 -33.26
N GLY A 723 20.43 -35.34 -34.09
CA GLY A 723 21.71 -34.66 -34.25
C GLY A 723 21.68 -33.69 -35.44
N LEU A 724 21.97 -32.40 -35.20
CA LEU A 724 22.15 -31.31 -36.19
C LEU A 724 20.95 -31.02 -37.14
N GLY A 725 20.29 -29.88 -36.92
CA GLY A 725 19.16 -29.41 -37.73
C GLY A 725 18.52 -28.12 -37.21
N SER A 726 19.33 -27.11 -36.90
CA SER A 726 18.87 -25.87 -36.25
C SER A 726 18.13 -24.93 -37.21
N SER A 727 16.82 -25.13 -37.38
CA SER A 727 15.93 -24.12 -37.95
C SER A 727 15.56 -23.08 -36.88
N PRO A 728 15.81 -21.77 -37.10
CA PRO A 728 15.46 -20.73 -36.12
C PRO A 728 14.00 -20.23 -36.23
N PHE A 729 13.26 -20.60 -37.29
CA PHE A 729 11.99 -19.97 -37.68
C PHE A 729 10.72 -20.60 -37.06
N LEU A 730 10.74 -20.94 -35.77
CA LEU A 730 9.53 -21.31 -35.00
C LEU A 730 9.46 -20.56 -33.65
N LYS A 731 9.91 -19.30 -33.65
CA LYS A 731 9.67 -18.31 -32.61
C LYS A 731 9.44 -16.93 -33.26
N GLU A 732 8.78 -16.07 -32.50
CA GLU A 732 8.63 -14.60 -32.67
C GLU A 732 7.48 -14.05 -33.53
N GLU A 733 6.93 -14.77 -34.52
CA GLU A 733 5.76 -14.27 -35.26
C GLU A 733 4.42 -14.63 -34.58
N GLY A 734 3.56 -13.63 -34.33
CA GLY A 734 2.14 -13.83 -34.00
C GLY A 734 1.55 -12.91 -32.92
N LEU A 735 2.34 -12.44 -31.96
CA LEU A 735 1.85 -11.53 -30.90
C LEU A 735 1.99 -10.07 -31.34
N VAL A 736 1.28 -9.72 -32.42
CA VAL A 736 1.22 -8.36 -32.96
C VAL A 736 0.48 -7.47 -31.96
N HIS A 737 1.24 -6.73 -31.14
CA HIS A 737 0.73 -5.54 -30.48
C HIS A 737 0.43 -4.50 -31.57
N LEU A 738 -0.79 -4.57 -32.13
CA LEU A 738 -1.29 -3.58 -33.09
C LEU A 738 -1.05 -2.19 -32.50
N THR A 739 -0.36 -1.34 -33.25
CA THR A 739 -0.19 0.07 -32.89
C THR A 739 -1.50 0.82 -33.14
N VAL A 740 -1.61 2.03 -32.60
CA VAL A 740 -2.72 2.95 -32.92
C VAL A 740 -2.87 3.12 -34.43
N ARG A 741 -1.74 3.20 -35.15
CA ARG A 741 -1.71 3.30 -36.61
C ARG A 741 -2.24 2.04 -37.29
N ASP A 742 -1.75 0.84 -36.94
CA ASP A 742 -2.19 -0.40 -37.58
C ASP A 742 -3.71 -0.62 -37.42
N ALA A 743 -4.25 -0.25 -36.26
CA ALA A 743 -5.69 -0.25 -36.03
C ALA A 743 -6.43 0.71 -36.98
N ILE A 744 -6.01 1.98 -37.07
CA ILE A 744 -6.60 2.99 -37.96
C ILE A 744 -6.50 2.56 -39.43
N ASP A 745 -5.31 2.16 -39.89
CA ASP A 745 -5.08 1.72 -41.27
C ASP A 745 -5.98 0.50 -41.60
N SER A 746 -6.17 -0.43 -40.65
CA SER A 746 -7.11 -1.56 -40.82
C SER A 746 -8.60 -1.15 -40.87
N ILE A 747 -9.00 -0.08 -40.17
CA ILE A 747 -10.36 0.47 -40.20
C ILE A 747 -10.61 1.14 -41.57
N LEU A 748 -9.64 1.87 -42.11
CA LEU A 748 -9.73 2.54 -43.42
C LEU A 748 -9.79 1.53 -44.59
N VAL A 749 -9.04 0.42 -44.50
CA VAL A 749 -9.09 -0.67 -45.48
C VAL A 749 -10.44 -1.43 -45.44
N ARG A 750 -11.14 -1.45 -44.29
CA ARG A 750 -12.51 -1.98 -44.19
C ARG A 750 -13.57 -0.99 -44.65
N SER A 751 -13.45 0.29 -44.29
CA SER A 751 -14.44 1.32 -44.64
C SER A 751 -14.58 1.48 -46.15
N SER A 752 -13.47 1.39 -46.89
CA SER A 752 -13.44 1.37 -48.36
C SER A 752 -14.06 0.09 -48.95
N GLN A 753 -13.80 -1.09 -48.37
CA GLN A 753 -14.41 -2.35 -48.81
C GLN A 753 -15.90 -2.50 -48.47
N TRP A 754 -16.42 -1.74 -47.50
CA TRP A 754 -17.82 -1.76 -47.09
C TRP A 754 -18.62 -0.51 -47.55
N GLY A 755 -17.95 0.47 -48.15
CA GLY A 755 -18.51 1.79 -48.52
C GLY A 755 -18.89 1.96 -50.00
N GLY A 756 -19.26 0.90 -50.70
CA GLY A 756 -19.59 0.98 -52.13
C GLY A 756 -20.76 1.92 -52.44
N ALA A 757 -20.53 2.88 -53.33
CA ALA A 757 -21.47 3.79 -54.02
C ALA A 757 -21.93 5.11 -53.36
N ASN A 758 -21.96 5.26 -52.02
CA ASN A 758 -22.50 6.49 -51.38
C ASN A 758 -21.49 7.39 -50.63
N VAL A 759 -20.23 6.98 -50.46
CA VAL A 759 -19.26 7.75 -49.65
C VAL A 759 -18.84 9.06 -50.33
N ASP A 760 -18.63 9.04 -51.65
CA ASP A 760 -18.22 10.21 -52.44
C ASP A 760 -19.17 11.40 -52.37
N GLU A 761 -20.49 11.19 -52.15
CA GLU A 761 -21.45 12.29 -52.03
C GLU A 761 -21.49 12.94 -50.63
N GLU A 762 -21.21 12.19 -49.54
CA GLU A 762 -21.10 12.81 -48.21
C GLU A 762 -19.79 13.56 -48.05
N GLU A 763 -18.64 13.01 -48.47
CA GLU A 763 -17.35 13.71 -48.36
C GLU A 763 -17.30 14.98 -49.23
N ARG A 764 -17.94 14.99 -50.41
CA ARG A 764 -18.09 16.20 -51.24
C ARG A 764 -19.02 17.25 -50.64
N ARG A 765 -19.93 16.87 -49.72
CA ARG A 765 -20.82 17.81 -49.03
C ARG A 765 -20.20 18.39 -47.76
N SER A 766 -19.37 17.63 -47.03
CA SER A 766 -18.63 18.17 -45.88
C SER A 766 -17.47 19.06 -46.30
N THR A 767 -16.67 18.65 -47.30
CA THR A 767 -15.50 19.42 -47.76
C THR A 767 -15.85 20.81 -48.28
N HIS A 768 -17.02 21.00 -48.90
CA HIS A 768 -17.51 22.33 -49.31
C HIS A 768 -18.08 23.20 -48.18
N LYS A 769 -18.14 22.72 -46.94
CA LYS A 769 -18.55 23.48 -45.74
C LYS A 769 -17.39 23.85 -44.82
N THR A 770 -16.29 23.09 -44.83
CA THR A 770 -15.20 23.24 -43.84
C THR A 770 -14.12 24.27 -44.19
N ASP A 771 -14.31 25.11 -45.22
CA ASP A 771 -13.55 26.36 -45.41
C ASP A 771 -14.07 27.49 -44.47
N ILE A 772 -14.21 27.17 -43.17
CA ILE A 772 -14.56 28.15 -42.12
C ILE A 772 -13.33 28.41 -41.27
N HIS A 773 -12.95 29.69 -41.19
CA HIS A 773 -11.67 30.16 -40.65
C HIS A 773 -11.35 29.72 -39.22
N HIS A 774 -10.04 29.50 -39.01
CA HIS A 774 -9.37 29.49 -37.71
C HIS A 774 -9.82 30.60 -36.76
N VAL A 775 -10.05 30.22 -35.49
CA VAL A 775 -9.58 30.94 -34.28
C VAL A 775 -9.05 29.88 -33.32
#